data_AF-A0AAE1PW41-F1
#
_entry.id   AF-A0AAE1PW41-F1
#
_cell.length_a   1.000
_cell.length_b   1.000
_cell.length_c   1.000
_cell.angle_alpha   90.00
_cell.angle_beta   90.00
_cell.angle_gamma   90.00
#
_symmetry.space_group_name_H-M   'P 1'
#
loop_
_entity.id
_entity.type
_entity.pdbx_description
1 polymer ?
#
loop_
_entity_poly.entity_id
_entity_poly.type
_entity_poly.pdbx_seq_one_letter_code
_entity_poly.pdbx_strand_id
1 'polypeptide(L)'
;MRDLREESTQLAVCSRPPCCPYLTLHAPTLPATKPSRMNFASTGFYRKAAGPRTFIAPPVGEDNSDMEVEDEFLDDSDKDPDYEVKEDLIPTASGSVTRIQPEEMPEEDEDEDDEEEDKAPPRKKARLTVTPRVWKKEDISHPPLPEFHHPVPEFLQQPHEYFMRMSPIELLEDMVYQTNLYAHQKDVSTTFSIDIHDLMVFTGIVLYMGVMHGPSITDYWALDTRMPQITEYMSSKRFRQIRALLHFNNNENAKFSTDRFYKVRPLFSGITKQFLQVKATPTQSIDEVMVGYKGTMAGNLRQYIANKPDKFGYKLFCRASNDGFIHDILMYQGATTFSSHPVELCEDEEQQLMSSKLVIVLAKTIQDLKNTTIYADNYFTSIQLVEFLRDKNQCHYVGTARPNHIGNPPLMSKKEMEKSTPRGTLDYVSCNGVLAMCWKDNKQVTVLSSDAGVEPLSTAKRWNKDTRKKVEIQCPAVIKEYNGKMGGIDKSDMLTHLYKNPMKSRRWYIRLYGYIIDLCTSNAWVLYKRDALALLEKPMPLKDFRLKISTFARTYKDRHARMLRNTPEPYVLPRKGQRTSRPSDNLRYDYSKFHCPVFVKQRMTCKSCSTKDDLHRYRWICNVCKVALCLNDNRNCFEDFHAGPSSSSASTSAASPISVTHSGTPASTL
;
A
#
# COMPACT_ATOMS: atom_id res chain seq x y z
N MET A 1 -55.98 -10.13 44.25
CA MET A 1 -57.42 -10.10 43.92
C MET A 1 -57.50 -9.71 42.46
N ARG A 2 -57.73 -10.70 41.58
CA ARG A 2 -59.05 -11.02 41.00
C ARG A 2 -59.60 -9.85 40.17
N ASP A 3 -60.06 -9.98 38.95
CA ASP A 3 -60.11 -11.06 37.96
C ASP A 3 -60.92 -10.50 36.77
N LEU A 4 -60.57 -10.88 35.53
CA LEU A 4 -61.46 -11.28 34.43
C LEU A 4 -62.43 -10.20 33.82
N ARG A 5 -62.74 -10.14 32.50
CA ARG A 5 -62.59 -11.07 31.37
C ARG A 5 -62.97 -10.40 30.02
N GLU A 6 -62.36 -10.91 28.93
CA GLU A 6 -62.87 -11.26 27.57
C GLU A 6 -63.66 -10.20 26.75
N GLU A 7 -63.50 -10.03 25.42
CA GLU A 7 -63.40 -11.05 24.35
C GLU A 7 -62.99 -10.45 22.96
N SER A 8 -62.20 -11.20 22.16
CA SER A 8 -62.16 -11.35 20.65
C SER A 8 -61.96 -10.11 19.70
N THR A 9 -61.32 -10.12 18.52
CA THR A 9 -61.04 -11.15 17.50
C THR A 9 -60.00 -10.66 16.44
N GLN A 10 -59.12 -11.58 16.01
CA GLN A 10 -58.55 -11.83 14.66
C GLN A 10 -57.65 -10.83 13.88
N LEU A 11 -56.40 -11.29 13.69
CA LEU A 11 -55.42 -10.94 12.64
C LEU A 11 -55.75 -11.67 11.32
N ALA A 12 -55.71 -10.95 10.20
CA ALA A 12 -55.84 -11.52 8.85
C ALA A 12 -54.45 -11.70 8.19
N VAL A 13 -54.09 -12.97 7.98
CA VAL A 13 -53.08 -13.44 7.03
C VAL A 13 -53.79 -13.68 5.70
N CYS A 14 -53.24 -13.20 4.57
CA CYS A 14 -53.74 -13.57 3.25
C CYS A 14 -52.63 -14.13 2.36
N SER A 15 -52.82 -15.41 2.07
CA SER A 15 -52.16 -16.37 1.19
C SER A 15 -52.38 -16.10 -0.31
N ARG A 16 -51.41 -16.48 -1.16
CA ARG A 16 -51.59 -16.68 -2.61
C ARG A 16 -51.46 -18.17 -2.98
N PRO A 17 -52.39 -18.76 -3.77
CA PRO A 17 -52.26 -20.07 -4.42
C PRO A 17 -52.28 -19.92 -5.99
N PRO A 18 -52.45 -20.97 -6.84
CA PRO A 18 -51.33 -21.69 -7.52
C PRO A 18 -51.52 -22.04 -9.04
N CYS A 19 -50.50 -22.72 -9.63
CA CYS A 19 -50.45 -23.65 -10.79
C CYS A 19 -50.61 -23.12 -12.27
N CYS A 20 -49.57 -23.20 -13.14
CA CYS A 20 -49.09 -24.29 -14.09
C CYS A 20 -49.86 -24.32 -15.44
N PRO A 21 -49.30 -24.63 -16.66
CA PRO A 21 -48.59 -25.90 -16.99
C PRO A 21 -47.43 -25.92 -18.08
N TYR A 22 -46.59 -26.98 -17.98
CA TYR A 22 -45.95 -27.82 -19.03
C TYR A 22 -44.91 -27.27 -20.05
N LEU A 23 -43.69 -27.84 -20.01
CA LEU A 23 -43.13 -28.74 -21.05
C LEU A 23 -41.75 -29.31 -20.62
N THR A 24 -41.72 -30.62 -20.35
CA THR A 24 -40.53 -31.44 -20.12
C THR A 24 -40.36 -32.40 -21.30
N LEU A 25 -39.16 -32.46 -21.88
CA LEU A 25 -38.76 -33.50 -22.82
C LEU A 25 -37.53 -34.25 -22.28
N HIS A 26 -37.66 -35.58 -22.29
CA HIS A 26 -36.73 -36.61 -21.87
C HIS A 26 -35.48 -36.75 -22.76
N ALA A 27 -34.35 -37.18 -22.18
CA ALA A 27 -33.52 -38.33 -22.65
C ALA A 27 -32.43 -38.68 -21.57
N PRO A 28 -31.71 -39.83 -21.62
CA PRO A 28 -31.76 -40.85 -20.57
C PRO A 28 -30.43 -41.12 -19.83
N THR A 29 -30.54 -41.80 -18.69
CA THR A 29 -29.45 -42.34 -17.85
C THR A 29 -28.94 -43.72 -18.33
N LEU A 30 -27.60 -43.92 -18.26
CA LEU A 30 -26.79 -45.09 -17.80
C LEU A 30 -25.44 -45.15 -18.55
N PRO A 31 -24.37 -45.83 -18.06
CA PRO A 31 -23.91 -46.08 -16.67
C PRO A 31 -22.44 -45.65 -16.44
N ALA A 32 -22.02 -45.69 -15.17
CA ALA A 32 -20.65 -45.40 -14.72
C ALA A 32 -19.60 -46.42 -15.21
N THR A 33 -18.48 -45.93 -15.73
CA THR A 33 -17.23 -46.69 -15.92
C THR A 33 -16.06 -45.91 -15.32
N LYS A 34 -15.36 -46.53 -14.37
CA LYS A 34 -14.09 -46.05 -13.81
C LYS A 34 -12.99 -46.12 -14.88
N PRO A 35 -12.10 -45.13 -15.02
CA PRO A 35 -10.79 -45.36 -15.61
C PRO A 35 -9.74 -45.63 -14.52
N SER A 36 -9.05 -46.73 -14.77
CA SER A 36 -7.87 -47.32 -14.16
C SER A 36 -6.73 -46.36 -13.82
N ARG A 37 -6.12 -46.58 -12.64
CA ARG A 37 -4.76 -46.18 -12.30
C ARG A 37 -3.77 -46.68 -13.36
N MET A 38 -3.07 -45.77 -14.03
CA MET A 38 -1.80 -46.09 -14.68
C MET A 38 -0.66 -45.65 -13.76
N ASN A 39 0.00 -46.66 -13.18
CA ASN A 39 1.32 -46.50 -12.60
C ASN A 39 2.35 -46.40 -13.73
N PHE A 40 3.04 -45.27 -13.84
CA PHE A 40 4.31 -45.21 -14.56
C PHE A 40 5.44 -45.25 -13.54
N ALA A 41 6.11 -46.40 -13.47
CA ALA A 41 7.43 -46.52 -12.91
C ALA A 41 8.44 -45.89 -13.88
N SER A 42 9.31 -45.01 -13.38
CA SER A 42 10.59 -44.72 -14.04
C SER A 42 11.71 -44.92 -13.03
N THR A 43 12.37 -46.05 -13.24
CA THR A 43 13.70 -46.48 -12.79
C THR A 43 14.74 -45.36 -12.69
N GLY A 44 15.55 -45.41 -11.63
CA GLY A 44 16.66 -44.48 -11.40
C GLY A 44 17.94 -44.80 -12.16
N PHE A 45 18.79 -43.78 -12.33
CA PHE A 45 20.24 -43.76 -12.61
C PHE A 45 20.60 -42.25 -12.52
N TYR A 46 21.42 -41.71 -11.61
CA TYR A 46 22.83 -41.98 -11.35
C TYR A 46 23.23 -41.56 -9.91
N ARG A 47 23.97 -42.43 -9.22
CA ARG A 47 24.93 -42.03 -8.17
C ARG A 47 26.17 -41.44 -8.83
N LYS A 48 26.60 -40.25 -8.42
CA LYS A 48 28.01 -39.85 -8.42
C LYS A 48 28.27 -38.92 -7.23
N ALA A 49 29.18 -39.36 -6.36
CA ALA A 49 29.64 -38.61 -5.20
C ALA A 49 30.33 -37.31 -5.63
N ALA A 50 30.02 -36.20 -4.96
CA ALA A 50 30.78 -34.97 -5.04
C ALA A 50 30.90 -34.36 -3.63
N GLY A 51 32.13 -34.00 -3.25
CA GLY A 51 32.46 -33.33 -1.99
C GLY A 51 31.86 -31.92 -1.89
N PRO A 52 32.27 -31.11 -0.89
CA PRO A 52 31.60 -29.86 -0.54
C PRO A 52 31.67 -28.88 -1.71
N ARG A 53 30.57 -28.77 -2.47
CA ARG A 53 30.36 -27.71 -3.45
C ARG A 53 29.75 -26.53 -2.71
N THR A 54 30.42 -25.39 -2.76
CA THR A 54 29.76 -24.09 -2.68
C THR A 54 28.61 -24.10 -3.70
N PHE A 55 27.37 -23.98 -3.23
CA PHE A 55 26.21 -23.84 -4.12
C PHE A 55 26.30 -22.45 -4.76
N ILE A 56 26.94 -22.37 -5.91
CA ILE A 56 26.79 -21.23 -6.80
C ILE A 56 25.46 -21.47 -7.52
N ALA A 57 24.42 -20.74 -7.14
CA ALA A 57 23.17 -20.77 -7.87
C ALA A 57 23.45 -20.37 -9.34
N PRO A 58 23.01 -21.16 -10.33
CA PRO A 58 23.17 -20.78 -11.73
C PRO A 58 22.42 -19.47 -11.99
N PRO A 59 22.88 -18.63 -12.94
CA PRO A 59 22.13 -17.45 -13.37
C PRO A 59 20.73 -17.84 -13.83
N VAL A 60 19.79 -16.89 -13.76
CA VAL A 60 18.42 -17.10 -14.24
C VAL A 60 18.49 -17.59 -15.70
N GLY A 61 17.92 -18.78 -15.96
CA GLY A 61 17.89 -19.39 -17.30
C GLY A 61 17.08 -18.57 -18.31
N GLU A 62 16.99 -19.02 -19.57
CA GLU A 62 16.23 -18.31 -20.61
C GLU A 62 14.79 -18.02 -20.15
N ASP A 63 14.49 -16.73 -19.96
CA ASP A 63 13.21 -16.25 -19.48
C ASP A 63 12.22 -16.15 -20.65
N ASN A 64 11.46 -17.22 -20.86
CA ASN A 64 10.45 -17.31 -21.93
C ASN A 64 9.17 -16.51 -21.64
N SER A 65 9.07 -15.78 -20.52
CA SER A 65 7.86 -15.02 -20.18
C SER A 65 7.52 -13.91 -21.17
N ASP A 66 8.48 -13.51 -21.99
CA ASP A 66 8.30 -12.46 -22.99
C ASP A 66 7.90 -13.00 -24.38
N MET A 67 7.79 -14.32 -24.59
CA MET A 67 7.63 -14.91 -25.94
C MET A 67 6.24 -14.72 -26.58
N GLU A 68 5.22 -14.32 -25.82
CA GLU A 68 3.79 -14.35 -26.25
C GLU A 68 3.12 -12.97 -26.27
N VAL A 69 3.87 -11.88 -26.51
CA VAL A 69 3.30 -10.51 -26.54
C VAL A 69 2.35 -10.32 -27.73
N GLU A 70 2.50 -11.10 -28.81
CA GLU A 70 1.65 -10.98 -30.02
C GLU A 70 0.19 -11.39 -29.78
N ASP A 71 -0.07 -12.36 -28.88
CA ASP A 71 -1.42 -12.82 -28.56
C ASP A 71 -2.21 -11.81 -27.69
N GLU A 72 -1.54 -10.97 -26.88
CA GLU A 72 -2.19 -9.91 -26.07
C GLU A 72 -2.77 -8.76 -26.94
N PHE A 73 -2.42 -8.69 -28.23
CA PHE A 73 -3.01 -7.73 -29.16
C PHE A 73 -4.36 -8.19 -29.73
N LEU A 74 -4.64 -9.51 -29.72
CA LEU A 74 -5.67 -10.12 -30.56
C LEU A 74 -6.75 -10.94 -29.84
N ASP A 75 -6.56 -11.43 -28.61
CA ASP A 75 -7.57 -12.29 -27.98
C ASP A 75 -7.86 -11.95 -26.50
N ASP A 76 -9.05 -11.41 -26.23
CA ASP A 76 -9.64 -11.24 -24.88
C ASP A 76 -10.80 -12.25 -24.70
N SER A 77 -10.95 -13.23 -25.62
CA SER A 77 -12.03 -14.22 -25.65
C SER A 77 -11.67 -15.55 -24.97
N ASP A 78 -10.46 -15.68 -24.44
CA ASP A 78 -10.05 -16.86 -23.68
C ASP A 78 -10.83 -16.95 -22.36
N LYS A 79 -11.54 -18.09 -22.22
CA LYS A 79 -12.27 -18.46 -21.00
C LYS A 79 -11.35 -18.36 -19.80
N ASP A 80 -11.75 -17.47 -18.90
CA ASP A 80 -11.09 -17.11 -17.66
C ASP A 80 -10.80 -18.35 -16.78
N PRO A 81 -9.52 -18.69 -16.50
CA PRO A 81 -9.19 -19.69 -15.49
C PRO A 81 -9.38 -19.17 -14.05
N ASP A 82 -9.71 -17.88 -13.89
CA ASP A 82 -9.91 -17.16 -12.62
C ASP A 82 -11.35 -16.65 -12.42
N TYR A 83 -12.33 -17.07 -13.23
CA TYR A 83 -13.72 -16.66 -13.06
C TYR A 83 -14.41 -17.49 -11.97
N GLU A 84 -14.45 -16.93 -10.77
CA GLU A 84 -15.52 -17.21 -9.82
C GLU A 84 -16.22 -15.89 -9.47
N VAL A 85 -17.53 -15.85 -9.68
CA VAL A 85 -18.38 -14.78 -9.14
C VAL A 85 -18.37 -14.93 -7.63
N LYS A 86 -17.63 -14.07 -6.93
CA LYS A 86 -17.86 -13.89 -5.49
C LYS A 86 -19.03 -12.92 -5.33
N GLU A 87 -20.20 -13.46 -5.01
CA GLU A 87 -21.44 -12.70 -4.79
C GLU A 87 -21.41 -11.83 -3.51
N ASP A 88 -20.38 -11.96 -2.67
CA ASP A 88 -20.28 -11.19 -1.43
C ASP A 88 -19.19 -10.14 -1.55
N LEU A 89 -19.59 -8.90 -1.87
CA LEU A 89 -19.05 -7.62 -1.38
C LEU A 89 -19.58 -6.48 -2.27
N ILE A 90 -20.87 -6.19 -2.17
CA ILE A 90 -21.43 -4.90 -2.63
C ILE A 90 -21.34 -3.94 -1.44
N PRO A 91 -20.50 -2.88 -1.46
CA PRO A 91 -20.46 -1.91 -0.38
C PRO A 91 -21.72 -1.05 -0.44
N THR A 92 -22.56 -1.14 0.60
CA THR A 92 -23.62 -0.13 0.80
C THR A 92 -23.02 1.15 1.36
N ALA A 93 -23.60 2.29 0.96
CA ALA A 93 -23.09 3.65 1.20
C ALA A 93 -23.08 4.11 2.67
N SER A 94 -23.34 3.23 3.63
CA SER A 94 -23.20 3.52 5.06
C SER A 94 -21.93 2.86 5.59
N GLY A 95 -20.91 3.68 5.88
CA GLY A 95 -19.66 3.28 6.53
C GLY A 95 -19.84 2.77 7.96
N SER A 96 -20.59 1.69 8.15
CA SER A 96 -20.52 0.84 9.32
C SER A 96 -19.35 -0.10 9.12
N VAL A 97 -18.22 0.25 9.73
CA VAL A 97 -17.17 -0.72 10.06
C VAL A 97 -17.85 -1.86 10.81
N THR A 98 -18.06 -3.00 10.16
CA THR A 98 -18.40 -4.21 10.87
C THR A 98 -17.27 -4.46 11.85
N ARG A 99 -17.59 -4.22 13.13
CA ARG A 99 -16.76 -4.55 14.28
C ARG A 99 -16.10 -5.90 14.02
N ILE A 100 -14.78 -5.89 13.86
CA ILE A 100 -13.95 -7.09 13.90
C ILE A 100 -14.45 -7.87 15.12
N GLN A 101 -15.11 -9.00 14.87
CA GLN A 101 -15.49 -9.89 15.97
C GLN A 101 -14.20 -10.26 16.68
N PRO A 102 -14.19 -10.43 18.02
CA PRO A 102 -12.98 -10.86 18.70
C PRO A 102 -12.53 -12.17 18.04
N GLU A 103 -11.45 -12.12 17.25
CA GLU A 103 -10.99 -13.26 16.45
C GLU A 103 -10.87 -14.46 17.38
N GLU A 104 -11.54 -15.54 16.99
CA GLU A 104 -11.25 -16.86 17.55
C GLU A 104 -9.79 -17.15 17.20
N MET A 105 -9.02 -17.67 18.17
CA MET A 105 -7.63 -17.97 17.87
C MET A 105 -7.58 -18.99 16.72
N PRO A 106 -6.66 -18.81 15.75
CA PRO A 106 -6.52 -19.75 14.65
C PRO A 106 -6.39 -21.15 15.23
N GLU A 107 -7.22 -22.06 14.70
CA GLU A 107 -7.19 -23.45 15.13
C GLU A 107 -5.79 -24.00 14.83
N GLU A 108 -5.17 -24.68 15.81
CA GLU A 108 -3.98 -25.50 15.55
C GLU A 108 -4.41 -26.64 14.64
N ASP A 109 -4.44 -26.38 13.33
CA ASP A 109 -4.54 -27.42 12.33
C ASP A 109 -3.15 -28.03 12.18
N GLU A 110 -3.06 -29.32 12.51
CA GLU A 110 -1.94 -30.19 12.17
C GLU A 110 -2.00 -30.46 10.68
N ASP A 111 -1.90 -29.41 9.87
CA ASP A 111 -1.52 -29.61 8.48
C ASP A 111 -0.06 -30.06 8.54
N GLU A 112 0.15 -31.35 8.30
CA GLU A 112 1.35 -31.91 7.70
C GLU A 112 1.56 -31.29 6.30
N ASP A 113 1.52 -29.96 6.20
CA ASP A 113 2.32 -29.27 5.22
C ASP A 113 3.75 -29.40 5.75
N ASP A 114 4.31 -30.60 5.52
CA ASP A 114 5.69 -30.73 5.08
C ASP A 114 5.80 -29.80 3.85
N GLU A 115 5.83 -28.47 4.05
CA GLU A 115 6.57 -27.59 3.16
C GLU A 115 7.91 -28.34 3.06
N GLU A 116 8.21 -28.89 1.89
CA GLU A 116 9.51 -29.51 1.64
C GLU A 116 10.54 -28.44 1.98
N GLU A 117 11.01 -28.43 3.24
CA GLU A 117 12.28 -27.87 3.60
C GLU A 117 13.21 -28.60 2.64
N ASP A 118 13.69 -27.87 1.63
CA ASP A 118 14.77 -28.29 0.75
C ASP A 118 15.75 -29.04 1.64
N LYS A 119 15.74 -30.39 1.56
CA LYS A 119 16.48 -31.24 2.48
C LYS A 119 17.95 -31.03 2.16
N ALA A 120 18.53 -29.99 2.73
CA ALA A 120 19.95 -29.75 2.69
C ALA A 120 20.59 -31.05 3.23
N PRO A 121 21.56 -31.63 2.52
CA PRO A 121 22.20 -32.84 2.97
C PRO A 121 22.72 -32.61 4.40
N PRO A 122 22.63 -33.60 5.30
CA PRO A 122 22.95 -33.41 6.71
C PRO A 122 24.41 -32.97 6.84
N ARG A 123 24.64 -31.67 6.95
CA ARG A 123 25.91 -31.13 7.41
C ARG A 123 26.02 -31.54 8.86
N LYS A 124 27.19 -32.09 9.24
CA LYS A 124 27.52 -32.46 10.62
C LYS A 124 27.10 -31.31 11.53
N LYS A 125 26.02 -31.49 12.30
CA LYS A 125 25.52 -30.48 13.24
C LYS A 125 26.66 -30.19 14.20
N ALA A 126 27.19 -28.97 14.16
CA ALA A 126 27.93 -28.46 15.30
C ALA A 126 26.97 -28.56 16.48
N ARG A 127 27.31 -29.40 17.46
CA ARG A 127 26.51 -29.59 18.65
C ARG A 127 26.65 -28.30 19.46
N LEU A 128 25.80 -27.31 19.18
CA LEU A 128 25.62 -26.15 20.06
C LEU A 128 25.42 -26.73 21.45
N THR A 129 26.33 -26.40 22.36
CA THR A 129 26.25 -26.76 23.77
C THR A 129 25.01 -26.10 24.34
N VAL A 130 23.87 -26.81 24.28
CA VAL A 130 22.63 -26.36 24.92
C VAL A 130 22.85 -26.50 26.41
N THR A 131 23.09 -25.38 27.09
CA THR A 131 22.92 -25.32 28.54
C THR A 131 21.48 -25.79 28.84
N PRO A 132 21.28 -26.71 29.79
CA PRO A 132 19.95 -27.18 30.12
C PRO A 132 19.07 -25.99 30.51
N ARG A 133 17.89 -25.86 29.88
CA ARG A 133 16.92 -24.82 30.24
C ARG A 133 16.34 -25.12 31.61
N VAL A 134 16.40 -24.14 32.50
CA VAL A 134 15.84 -24.24 33.86
C VAL A 134 14.50 -23.50 33.87
N TRP A 135 13.42 -24.27 33.74
CA TRP A 135 12.06 -23.75 33.75
C TRP A 135 11.58 -23.48 35.17
N LYS A 136 10.95 -22.32 35.36
CA LYS A 136 10.39 -21.90 36.64
C LYS A 136 8.92 -21.56 36.48
N LYS A 137 8.13 -21.85 37.53
CA LYS A 137 6.71 -21.50 37.60
C LYS A 137 6.57 -20.04 38.04
N GLU A 138 6.98 -19.11 37.17
CA GLU A 138 6.94 -17.67 37.41
C GLU A 138 6.48 -16.94 36.15
N ASP A 139 5.80 -15.82 36.34
CA ASP A 139 5.38 -14.95 35.25
C ASP A 139 6.52 -14.02 34.84
N ILE A 140 6.46 -13.46 33.63
CA ILE A 140 7.36 -12.40 33.19
C ILE A 140 6.65 -11.05 33.28
N SER A 141 7.42 -10.00 33.47
CA SER A 141 6.93 -8.62 33.43
C SER A 141 7.97 -7.76 32.77
N HIS A 142 7.62 -7.13 31.67
CA HIS A 142 8.44 -6.14 31.00
C HIS A 142 7.78 -4.76 31.08
N PRO A 143 8.57 -3.67 31.18
CA PRO A 143 8.04 -2.33 31.09
C PRO A 143 7.27 -2.14 29.78
N PRO A 144 6.17 -1.37 29.77
CA PRO A 144 5.44 -1.11 28.55
C PRO A 144 6.35 -0.41 27.52
N LEU A 145 6.18 -0.77 26.25
CA LEU A 145 6.80 -0.06 25.15
C LEU A 145 6.48 1.45 25.19
N PRO A 146 7.38 2.30 24.69
CA PRO A 146 7.12 3.74 24.62
C PRO A 146 5.87 4.03 23.81
N GLU A 147 5.14 5.09 24.19
CA GLU A 147 4.00 5.54 23.40
C GLU A 147 4.48 6.04 22.04
N PHE A 148 3.79 5.60 20.98
CA PHE A 148 4.09 6.08 19.64
C PHE A 148 3.45 7.45 19.41
N HIS A 149 4.27 8.49 19.37
CA HIS A 149 3.85 9.81 18.95
C HIS A 149 4.09 9.98 17.45
N HIS A 150 3.00 9.97 16.68
CA HIS A 150 3.02 10.35 15.27
C HIS A 150 3.29 11.87 15.16
N PRO A 151 4.30 12.32 14.40
CA PRO A 151 4.55 13.74 14.22
C PRO A 151 3.32 14.43 13.61
N VAL A 152 2.87 15.52 14.25
CA VAL A 152 1.75 16.31 13.74
C VAL A 152 2.24 17.12 12.54
N PRO A 153 1.71 16.91 11.32
CA PRO A 153 2.08 17.71 10.15
C PRO A 153 1.51 19.13 10.26
N GLU A 154 2.05 20.08 9.50
CA GLU A 154 1.53 21.46 9.47
C GLU A 154 0.13 21.53 8.83
N PHE A 155 -0.10 20.76 7.78
CA PHE A 155 -1.37 20.64 7.08
C PHE A 155 -1.47 19.30 6.34
N LEU A 156 -2.69 18.91 5.97
CA LEU A 156 -2.90 17.73 5.12
C LEU A 156 -2.50 18.01 3.68
N GLN A 157 -1.56 17.21 3.19
CA GLN A 157 -1.22 17.18 1.78
C GLN A 157 -2.36 16.56 0.95
N GLN A 158 -2.33 16.77 -0.36
CA GLN A 158 -3.25 16.15 -1.28
C GLN A 158 -2.94 14.65 -1.43
N PRO A 159 -3.95 13.79 -1.70
CA PRO A 159 -3.75 12.34 -1.81
C PRO A 159 -2.65 11.90 -2.78
N HIS A 160 -2.48 12.62 -3.88
CA HIS A 160 -1.43 12.32 -4.84
C HIS A 160 -0.03 12.58 -4.29
N GLU A 161 0.15 13.53 -3.38
CA GLU A 161 1.45 13.81 -2.76
C GLU A 161 1.88 12.66 -1.84
N TYR A 162 0.94 12.09 -1.08
CA TYR A 162 1.17 10.85 -0.32
C TYR A 162 1.51 9.67 -1.23
N PHE A 163 0.77 9.50 -2.35
CA PHE A 163 1.06 8.45 -3.32
C PHE A 163 2.45 8.61 -3.96
N MET A 164 2.81 9.81 -4.38
CA MET A 164 4.12 10.11 -4.97
C MET A 164 5.26 9.97 -3.95
N ARG A 165 4.99 10.08 -2.64
CA ARG A 165 5.99 9.74 -1.61
C ARG A 165 6.28 8.23 -1.59
N MET A 166 5.28 7.40 -1.85
CA MET A 166 5.42 5.93 -1.90
C MET A 166 5.99 5.44 -3.24
N SER A 167 5.68 6.15 -4.33
CA SER A 167 6.14 5.86 -5.70
C SER A 167 6.73 7.14 -6.29
N PRO A 168 8.02 7.43 -6.02
CA PRO A 168 8.64 8.70 -6.35
C PRO A 168 8.83 8.85 -7.85
N ILE A 169 8.90 10.09 -8.33
CA ILE A 169 8.90 10.40 -9.76
C ILE A 169 10.10 9.76 -10.47
N GLU A 170 11.26 9.69 -9.80
CA GLU A 170 12.48 9.09 -10.33
C GLU A 170 12.30 7.59 -10.60
N LEU A 171 11.53 6.90 -9.75
CA LEU A 171 11.20 5.49 -9.96
C LEU A 171 10.28 5.32 -11.16
N LEU A 172 9.30 6.20 -11.31
CA LEU A 172 8.38 6.19 -12.46
C LEU A 172 9.11 6.51 -13.77
N GLU A 173 10.10 7.40 -13.74
CA GLU A 173 10.96 7.71 -14.88
C GLU A 173 11.83 6.52 -15.29
N ASP A 174 12.36 5.76 -14.31
CA ASP A 174 13.06 4.50 -14.62
C ASP A 174 12.09 3.50 -15.27
N MET A 175 10.87 3.35 -14.77
CA MET A 175 9.86 2.48 -15.42
C MET A 175 9.58 2.89 -16.87
N VAL A 176 9.48 4.19 -17.14
CA VAL A 176 9.34 4.74 -18.51
C VAL A 176 10.53 4.33 -19.37
N TYR A 177 11.74 4.53 -18.85
CA TYR A 177 12.97 4.17 -19.55
C TYR A 177 13.03 2.67 -19.85
N GLN A 178 12.81 1.80 -18.86
CA GLN A 178 12.85 0.35 -19.03
C GLN A 178 11.75 -0.16 -19.99
N THR A 179 10.57 0.45 -19.97
CA THR A 179 9.46 0.12 -20.89
C THR A 179 9.81 0.49 -22.34
N ASN A 180 10.40 1.66 -22.56
CA ASN A 180 10.88 2.06 -23.90
C ASN A 180 12.03 1.19 -24.38
N LEU A 181 12.97 0.84 -23.49
CA LEU A 181 14.08 -0.07 -23.79
C LEU A 181 13.56 -1.45 -24.19
N TYR A 182 12.61 -2.01 -23.43
CA TYR A 182 11.99 -3.29 -23.73
C TYR A 182 11.29 -3.30 -25.10
N ALA A 183 10.61 -2.22 -25.46
CA ALA A 183 10.01 -2.08 -26.79
C ALA A 183 11.05 -2.19 -27.92
N HIS A 184 12.22 -1.55 -27.77
CA HIS A 184 13.32 -1.62 -28.74
C HIS A 184 14.00 -2.99 -28.76
N GLN A 185 14.12 -3.66 -27.62
CA GLN A 185 14.65 -5.01 -27.52
C GLN A 185 13.74 -6.03 -28.23
N LYS A 186 12.43 -5.77 -28.25
CA LYS A 186 11.44 -6.58 -28.95
C LYS A 186 11.42 -6.33 -30.45
N ASP A 187 11.44 -5.06 -30.84
CA ASP A 187 11.43 -4.64 -32.23
C ASP A 187 12.29 -3.38 -32.38
N VAL A 188 13.44 -3.55 -33.03
CA VAL A 188 14.39 -2.45 -33.29
C VAL A 188 13.76 -1.36 -34.18
N SER A 189 12.74 -1.71 -34.96
CA SER A 189 12.00 -0.79 -35.82
C SER A 189 10.79 -0.15 -35.14
N THR A 190 10.59 -0.42 -33.85
CA THR A 190 9.43 0.08 -33.11
C THR A 190 9.36 1.61 -33.14
N THR A 191 8.13 2.10 -33.31
CA THR A 191 7.81 3.53 -33.12
C THR A 191 7.17 3.78 -31.76
N PHE A 192 7.01 2.72 -30.96
CA PHE A 192 6.46 2.84 -29.62
C PHE A 192 7.45 3.59 -28.73
N SER A 193 6.95 4.66 -28.11
CA SER A 193 7.58 5.31 -26.97
C SER A 193 6.47 5.74 -26.02
N ILE A 194 6.80 5.83 -24.74
CA ILE A 194 5.99 6.45 -23.69
C ILE A 194 6.81 7.50 -22.96
N ASP A 195 6.13 8.48 -22.40
CA ASP A 195 6.71 9.40 -21.42
C ASP A 195 6.08 9.19 -20.02
N ILE A 196 6.49 10.02 -19.08
CA ILE A 196 5.92 10.01 -17.72
C ILE A 196 4.42 10.33 -17.72
N HIS A 197 3.92 11.11 -18.68
CA HIS A 197 2.50 11.41 -18.78
C HIS A 197 1.69 10.18 -19.19
N ASP A 198 2.16 9.43 -20.19
CA ASP A 198 1.55 8.16 -20.59
C ASP A 198 1.48 7.18 -19.42
N LEU A 199 2.59 7.00 -18.68
CA LEU A 199 2.63 6.10 -17.54
C LEU A 199 1.70 6.55 -16.41
N MET A 200 1.67 7.84 -16.08
CA MET A 200 0.77 8.38 -15.05
C MET A 200 -0.69 8.22 -15.44
N VAL A 201 -1.05 8.50 -16.69
CA VAL A 201 -2.43 8.30 -17.16
C VAL A 201 -2.81 6.82 -17.11
N PHE A 202 -1.92 5.93 -17.54
CA PHE A 202 -2.11 4.48 -17.46
C PHE A 202 -2.36 4.03 -16.01
N THR A 203 -1.50 4.43 -15.07
CA THR A 203 -1.65 4.13 -13.63
C THR A 203 -2.95 4.71 -13.08
N GLY A 204 -3.31 5.93 -13.45
CA GLY A 204 -4.56 6.56 -13.04
C GLY A 204 -5.81 5.80 -13.52
N ILE A 205 -5.76 5.25 -14.74
CA ILE A 205 -6.81 4.38 -15.28
C ILE A 205 -6.88 3.07 -14.51
N VAL A 206 -5.74 2.41 -14.28
CA VAL A 206 -5.67 1.14 -13.51
C VAL A 206 -6.25 1.32 -12.09
N LEU A 207 -5.91 2.43 -11.42
CA LEU A 207 -6.47 2.76 -10.11
C LEU A 207 -7.99 2.98 -10.16
N TYR A 208 -8.48 3.65 -11.21
CA TYR A 208 -9.92 3.88 -11.42
C TYR A 208 -10.67 2.56 -11.64
N MET A 209 -10.12 1.66 -12.45
CA MET A 209 -10.70 0.35 -12.76
C MET A 209 -10.81 -0.55 -11.52
N GLY A 210 -9.94 -0.38 -10.53
CA GLY A 210 -10.07 -1.07 -9.23
C GLY A 210 -11.21 -0.53 -8.35
N VAL A 211 -11.76 0.65 -8.67
CA VAL A 211 -12.97 1.19 -7.99
C VAL A 211 -14.22 0.91 -8.83
N MET A 212 -14.11 1.04 -10.14
CA MET A 212 -15.18 0.85 -11.11
C MET A 212 -14.87 -0.38 -11.96
N HIS A 213 -15.33 -1.54 -11.51
CA HIS A 213 -15.07 -2.81 -12.19
C HIS A 213 -15.97 -2.99 -13.42
N GLY A 214 -15.35 -3.10 -14.59
CA GLY A 214 -15.95 -3.62 -15.81
C GLY A 214 -15.76 -5.14 -15.93
N PRO A 215 -16.67 -5.85 -16.63
CA PRO A 215 -16.55 -7.31 -16.85
C PRO A 215 -15.28 -7.71 -17.60
N SER A 216 -14.90 -6.94 -18.62
CA SER A 216 -13.65 -7.10 -19.38
C SER A 216 -12.90 -5.77 -19.54
N ILE A 217 -11.64 -5.84 -20.00
CA ILE A 217 -10.84 -4.63 -20.26
C ILE A 217 -11.40 -3.87 -21.48
N THR A 218 -11.98 -4.56 -22.46
CA THR A 218 -12.52 -3.91 -23.66
C THR A 218 -13.80 -3.12 -23.37
N ASP A 219 -14.61 -3.55 -22.40
CA ASP A 219 -15.88 -2.90 -22.03
C ASP A 219 -15.70 -1.43 -21.66
N TYR A 220 -14.59 -1.04 -21.03
CA TYR A 220 -14.37 0.36 -20.65
C TYR A 220 -14.36 1.33 -21.86
N TRP A 221 -14.07 0.82 -23.07
CA TRP A 221 -14.05 1.59 -24.32
C TRP A 221 -15.17 1.21 -25.29
N ALA A 222 -15.93 0.15 -25.02
CA ALA A 222 -17.05 -0.26 -25.87
C ALA A 222 -18.15 0.81 -25.86
N LEU A 223 -18.92 0.92 -26.95
CA LEU A 223 -19.89 2.02 -27.12
C LEU A 223 -20.95 2.04 -26.01
N ASP A 224 -21.48 0.87 -25.66
CA ASP A 224 -22.60 0.72 -24.72
C ASP A 224 -22.18 0.85 -23.25
N THR A 225 -20.92 0.52 -22.94
CA THR A 225 -20.35 0.50 -21.57
C THR A 225 -19.27 1.56 -21.38
N ARG A 226 -19.16 2.49 -22.33
CA ARG A 226 -18.11 3.51 -22.40
C ARG A 226 -18.00 4.28 -21.09
N MET A 227 -16.79 4.35 -20.56
CA MET A 227 -16.48 5.21 -19.41
C MET A 227 -15.67 6.44 -19.87
N PRO A 228 -16.28 7.64 -19.97
CA PRO A 228 -15.58 8.88 -20.34
C PRO A 228 -14.32 9.14 -19.49
N GLN A 229 -14.42 8.82 -18.20
CA GLN A 229 -13.35 8.80 -17.21
C GLN A 229 -12.09 8.04 -17.67
N ILE A 230 -12.20 7.10 -18.59
CA ILE A 230 -11.05 6.37 -19.16
C ILE A 230 -10.83 6.82 -20.60
N THR A 231 -11.89 6.80 -21.40
CA THR A 231 -11.80 6.99 -22.85
C THR A 231 -11.37 8.39 -23.29
N GLU A 232 -11.55 9.41 -22.47
CA GLU A 232 -11.10 10.79 -22.76
C GLU A 232 -9.58 10.94 -22.59
N TYR A 233 -8.95 10.10 -21.77
CA TYR A 233 -7.53 10.25 -21.41
C TYR A 233 -6.62 9.31 -22.19
N MET A 234 -7.10 8.12 -22.55
CA MET A 234 -6.30 7.14 -23.29
C MET A 234 -7.18 6.29 -24.19
N SER A 235 -6.74 6.05 -25.43
CA SER A 235 -7.41 5.12 -26.34
C SER A 235 -7.19 3.67 -25.90
N SER A 236 -8.15 2.79 -26.19
CA SER A 236 -8.02 1.34 -25.92
C SER A 236 -6.73 0.77 -26.53
N LYS A 237 -6.40 1.17 -27.76
CA LYS A 237 -5.17 0.75 -28.44
C LYS A 237 -3.92 1.15 -27.65
N ARG A 238 -3.83 2.41 -27.21
CA ARG A 238 -2.69 2.91 -26.44
C ARG A 238 -2.59 2.21 -25.09
N PHE A 239 -3.70 2.04 -24.39
CA PHE A 239 -3.74 1.33 -23.10
C PHE A 239 -3.21 -0.11 -23.24
N ARG A 240 -3.67 -0.84 -24.27
CA ARG A 240 -3.20 -2.21 -24.55
C ARG A 240 -1.72 -2.24 -24.93
N GLN A 241 -1.24 -1.30 -25.74
CA GLN A 241 0.18 -1.20 -26.08
C GLN A 241 1.06 -0.97 -24.84
N ILE A 242 0.67 -0.03 -23.96
CA ILE A 242 1.40 0.24 -22.72
C ILE A 242 1.38 -1.00 -21.83
N ARG A 243 0.20 -1.60 -21.60
CA ARG A 243 0.07 -2.84 -20.82
C ARG A 243 1.00 -3.91 -21.38
N ALA A 244 0.98 -4.15 -22.69
CA ALA A 244 1.76 -5.19 -23.39
C ALA A 244 3.28 -4.99 -23.29
N LEU A 245 3.76 -3.74 -23.22
CA LEU A 245 5.19 -3.42 -23.23
C LEU A 245 5.75 -2.96 -21.88
N LEU A 246 4.89 -2.78 -20.87
CA LEU A 246 5.31 -2.34 -19.53
C LEU A 246 6.40 -3.24 -18.96
N HIS A 247 7.52 -2.64 -18.54
CA HIS A 247 8.71 -3.35 -18.10
C HIS A 247 9.50 -2.56 -17.04
N PHE A 248 10.32 -3.23 -16.21
CA PHE A 248 10.94 -2.61 -15.03
C PHE A 248 12.43 -2.93 -14.80
N ASN A 249 13.08 -3.66 -15.70
CA ASN A 249 14.53 -3.88 -15.65
C ASN A 249 15.06 -4.23 -17.05
N ASN A 250 16.34 -4.02 -17.34
CA ASN A 250 16.91 -4.43 -18.62
C ASN A 250 17.00 -5.96 -18.69
N ASN A 251 16.38 -6.57 -19.70
CA ASN A 251 16.44 -8.02 -19.94
C ASN A 251 17.86 -8.56 -20.13
N GLU A 252 18.80 -7.75 -20.61
CA GLU A 252 20.21 -8.16 -20.72
C GLU A 252 20.86 -8.44 -19.35
N ASN A 253 20.27 -7.98 -18.25
CA ASN A 253 20.76 -8.24 -16.90
C ASN A 253 20.44 -9.67 -16.41
N ALA A 254 19.51 -10.39 -17.07
CA ALA A 254 19.09 -11.74 -16.65
C ALA A 254 20.28 -12.70 -16.52
N LYS A 255 21.20 -12.69 -17.49
CA LYS A 255 22.39 -13.56 -17.56
C LYS A 255 23.39 -13.32 -16.42
N PHE A 256 23.29 -12.20 -15.72
CA PHE A 256 24.18 -11.83 -14.61
C PHE A 256 23.50 -11.93 -13.25
N SER A 257 22.20 -12.25 -13.22
CA SER A 257 21.41 -12.28 -12.01
C SER A 257 21.20 -13.70 -11.51
N THR A 258 21.32 -13.89 -10.19
CA THR A 258 20.83 -15.08 -9.46
C THR A 258 19.48 -14.81 -8.79
N ASP A 259 19.03 -13.55 -8.80
CA ASP A 259 17.72 -13.13 -8.31
C ASP A 259 16.65 -13.52 -9.32
N ARG A 260 15.74 -14.39 -8.91
CA ARG A 260 14.66 -14.89 -9.76
C ARG A 260 13.59 -13.82 -9.99
N PHE A 261 13.50 -12.82 -9.10
CA PHE A 261 12.64 -11.65 -9.26
C PHE A 261 13.31 -10.47 -9.98
N TYR A 262 14.43 -10.68 -10.68
CA TYR A 262 15.22 -9.59 -11.28
C TYR A 262 14.38 -8.60 -12.11
N LYS A 263 13.35 -9.05 -12.84
CA LYS A 263 12.46 -8.18 -13.64
C LYS A 263 11.72 -7.12 -12.84
N VAL A 264 11.43 -7.38 -11.56
CA VAL A 264 10.69 -6.46 -10.67
C VAL A 264 11.50 -5.99 -9.49
N ARG A 265 12.73 -6.50 -9.31
CA ARG A 265 13.57 -6.15 -8.17
C ARG A 265 13.81 -4.63 -8.05
N PRO A 266 14.16 -3.89 -9.11
CA PRO A 266 14.33 -2.44 -9.01
C PRO A 266 13.07 -1.73 -8.52
N LEU A 267 11.90 -2.14 -9.03
CA LEU A 267 10.59 -1.62 -8.64
C LEU A 267 10.30 -1.84 -7.14
N PHE A 268 10.42 -3.09 -6.67
CA PHE A 268 10.14 -3.43 -5.27
C PHE A 268 11.16 -2.76 -4.33
N SER A 269 12.45 -2.81 -4.64
CA SER A 269 13.48 -2.16 -3.83
C SER A 269 13.29 -0.64 -3.76
N GLY A 270 12.92 -0.01 -4.88
CA GLY A 270 12.65 1.43 -4.94
C GLY A 270 11.47 1.85 -4.06
N ILE A 271 10.39 1.06 -4.06
CA ILE A 271 9.18 1.31 -3.26
C ILE A 271 9.41 1.01 -1.79
N THR A 272 9.98 -0.15 -1.46
CA THR A 272 10.28 -0.54 -0.07
C THR A 272 11.21 0.47 0.60
N LYS A 273 12.17 1.05 -0.14
CA LYS A 273 13.00 2.15 0.36
C LYS A 273 12.18 3.35 0.85
N GLN A 274 11.06 3.68 0.19
CA GLN A 274 10.16 4.75 0.63
C GLN A 274 9.32 4.33 1.84
N PHE A 275 8.84 3.09 1.87
CA PHE A 275 8.10 2.56 3.01
C PHE A 275 8.93 2.64 4.30
N LEU A 276 10.22 2.30 4.22
CA LEU A 276 11.17 2.39 5.32
C LEU A 276 11.47 3.82 5.81
N GLN A 277 11.11 4.87 5.05
CA GLN A 277 11.21 6.25 5.53
C GLN A 277 10.13 6.59 6.55
N VAL A 278 9.02 5.85 6.57
CA VAL A 278 7.95 6.05 7.55
C VAL A 278 8.36 5.38 8.85
N LYS A 279 8.37 6.16 9.94
CA LYS A 279 8.75 5.65 11.27
C LYS A 279 7.84 4.46 11.66
N ALA A 280 8.47 3.35 12.01
CA ALA A 280 7.78 2.17 12.52
C ALA A 280 7.18 2.43 13.91
N THR A 281 6.03 1.81 14.19
CA THR A 281 5.44 1.80 15.53
C THR A 281 6.18 0.80 16.42
N PRO A 282 6.22 0.98 17.75
CA PRO A 282 6.86 0.06 18.69
C PRO A 282 6.32 -1.38 18.61
N THR A 283 5.10 -1.57 18.12
CA THR A 283 4.57 -2.92 17.85
C THR A 283 4.56 -3.19 16.35
N GLN A 284 5.17 -4.29 15.93
CA GLN A 284 5.29 -4.71 14.53
C GLN A 284 4.80 -6.14 14.36
N SER A 285 4.07 -6.46 13.29
CA SER A 285 3.69 -7.83 12.94
C SER A 285 4.49 -8.33 11.74
N ILE A 286 4.79 -9.63 11.70
CA ILE A 286 5.41 -10.32 10.56
C ILE A 286 4.56 -11.53 10.18
N ASP A 287 4.30 -11.65 8.88
CA ASP A 287 3.43 -12.68 8.31
C ASP A 287 3.64 -12.78 6.79
N GLU A 288 3.07 -13.81 6.16
CA GLU A 288 3.05 -13.96 4.71
C GLU A 288 1.82 -13.34 4.01
N VAL A 289 2.08 -12.74 2.85
CA VAL A 289 1.11 -12.26 1.88
C VAL A 289 1.18 -13.12 0.62
N MET A 290 0.01 -13.44 0.07
CA MET A 290 -0.12 -14.18 -1.20
C MET A 290 -0.61 -13.27 -2.32
N VAL A 291 0.25 -13.05 -3.32
CA VAL A 291 -0.14 -12.35 -4.55
C VAL A 291 -0.63 -13.37 -5.58
N GLY A 292 -1.95 -13.50 -5.70
CA GLY A 292 -2.60 -14.49 -6.57
C GLY A 292 -2.15 -14.43 -8.04
N TYR A 293 -1.73 -15.59 -8.56
CA TYR A 293 -1.32 -15.78 -9.95
C TYR A 293 -1.42 -17.25 -10.36
N LYS A 294 -2.30 -17.57 -11.33
CA LYS A 294 -2.48 -18.93 -11.86
C LYS A 294 -1.69 -19.22 -13.14
N GLY A 295 -1.04 -18.23 -13.76
CA GLY A 295 -0.24 -18.46 -14.96
C GLY A 295 0.97 -19.36 -14.69
N THR A 296 1.50 -20.00 -15.74
CA THR A 296 2.61 -20.97 -15.63
C THR A 296 3.99 -20.36 -15.91
N MET A 297 4.03 -19.17 -16.51
CA MET A 297 5.27 -18.49 -16.91
C MET A 297 6.18 -18.05 -15.74
N ALA A 298 5.70 -18.16 -14.50
CA ALA A 298 6.51 -17.92 -13.31
C ALA A 298 7.37 -19.14 -12.91
N GLY A 299 7.15 -20.31 -13.53
CA GLY A 299 7.76 -21.57 -13.09
C GLY A 299 7.60 -21.79 -11.58
N ASN A 300 8.69 -22.15 -10.91
CA ASN A 300 8.70 -22.41 -9.46
C ASN A 300 8.68 -21.13 -8.60
N LEU A 301 8.51 -19.93 -9.17
CA LEU A 301 8.29 -18.71 -8.36
C LEU A 301 6.85 -18.68 -7.83
N ARG A 302 5.94 -19.35 -8.55
CA ARG A 302 4.58 -19.58 -8.11
C ARG A 302 4.56 -20.69 -7.06
N GLN A 303 3.98 -20.40 -5.91
CA GLN A 303 3.78 -21.32 -4.79
C GLN A 303 2.30 -21.74 -4.71
N TYR A 304 2.05 -22.90 -4.12
CA TYR A 304 0.72 -23.36 -3.75
C TYR A 304 0.57 -23.32 -2.23
N ILE A 305 -0.47 -22.66 -1.72
CA ILE A 305 -0.80 -22.64 -0.29
C ILE A 305 -2.29 -22.99 -0.15
N ALA A 306 -2.59 -24.16 0.42
CA ALA A 306 -3.94 -24.72 0.44
C ALA A 306 -4.95 -23.82 1.18
N ASN A 307 -4.49 -23.18 2.25
CA ASN A 307 -5.33 -22.45 3.21
C ASN A 307 -5.55 -20.96 2.86
N LYS A 308 -4.92 -20.45 1.80
CA LYS A 308 -5.10 -19.05 1.36
C LYS A 308 -6.22 -18.96 0.29
N PRO A 309 -7.00 -17.86 0.26
CA PRO A 309 -8.05 -17.67 -0.74
C PRO A 309 -7.54 -17.78 -2.17
N ASP A 310 -6.40 -17.16 -2.45
CA ASP A 310 -5.65 -17.31 -3.70
C ASP A 310 -4.61 -18.43 -3.52
N LYS A 311 -5.01 -19.68 -3.78
CA LYS A 311 -4.17 -20.86 -3.54
C LYS A 311 -2.88 -20.90 -4.34
N PHE A 312 -2.84 -20.28 -5.52
CA PHE A 312 -1.66 -20.18 -6.36
C PHE A 312 -1.22 -18.72 -6.47
N GLY A 313 0.05 -18.45 -6.20
CA GLY A 313 0.57 -17.08 -6.27
C GLY A 313 2.02 -16.93 -5.85
N TYR A 314 2.45 -15.70 -5.66
CA TYR A 314 3.76 -15.37 -5.10
C TYR A 314 3.65 -15.22 -3.58
N LYS A 315 4.50 -15.94 -2.85
CA LYS A 315 4.64 -15.79 -1.40
C LYS A 315 5.57 -14.61 -1.10
N LEU A 316 5.09 -13.63 -0.35
CA LEU A 316 5.87 -12.50 0.14
C LEU A 316 5.84 -12.53 1.67
N PHE A 317 6.94 -12.24 2.34
CA PHE A 317 6.96 -12.02 3.79
C PHE A 317 7.00 -10.53 4.05
N CYS A 318 6.05 -10.01 4.81
CA CYS A 318 5.93 -8.58 5.06
C CYS A 318 6.11 -8.26 6.55
N ARG A 319 6.53 -7.03 6.83
CA ARG A 319 6.48 -6.45 8.18
C ARG A 319 5.53 -5.26 8.18
N ALA A 320 4.63 -5.19 9.16
CA ALA A 320 3.59 -4.16 9.23
C ALA A 320 3.43 -3.52 10.61
N SER A 321 2.92 -2.28 10.63
CA SER A 321 2.29 -1.69 11.81
C SER A 321 0.85 -2.20 11.97
N ASN A 322 0.31 -2.14 13.20
CA ASN A 322 -1.04 -2.66 13.52
C ASN A 322 -2.18 -2.01 12.72
N ASP A 323 -1.97 -0.84 12.11
CA ASP A 323 -2.95 -0.13 11.31
C ASP A 323 -2.93 -0.52 9.82
N GLY A 324 -2.05 -1.44 9.44
CA GLY A 324 -1.93 -1.97 8.08
C GLY A 324 -0.87 -1.30 7.21
N PHE A 325 0.00 -0.45 7.77
CA PHE A 325 1.13 0.09 7.01
C PHE A 325 2.23 -0.96 6.85
N ILE A 326 2.53 -1.39 5.62
CA ILE A 326 3.65 -2.29 5.32
C ILE A 326 4.95 -1.48 5.25
N HIS A 327 5.93 -1.87 6.05
CA HIS A 327 7.26 -1.23 6.11
C HIS A 327 8.28 -1.92 5.21
N ASP A 328 8.25 -3.25 5.18
CA ASP A 328 9.28 -4.04 4.51
C ASP A 328 8.68 -5.30 3.87
N ILE A 329 9.29 -5.76 2.78
CA ILE A 329 8.81 -6.86 1.94
C ILE A 329 10.00 -7.72 1.49
N LEU A 330 9.96 -8.99 1.87
CA LEU A 330 10.90 -10.01 1.42
C LEU A 330 10.21 -10.99 0.47
N MET A 331 10.64 -11.02 -0.78
CA MET A 331 10.05 -11.88 -1.82
C MET A 331 10.61 -13.30 -1.75
N TYR A 332 9.75 -14.31 -1.56
CA TYR A 332 10.19 -15.70 -1.45
C TYR A 332 10.57 -16.29 -2.82
N GLN A 333 11.81 -16.77 -2.94
CA GLN A 333 12.34 -17.37 -4.17
C GLN A 333 13.09 -18.68 -3.93
N GLY A 334 12.79 -19.37 -2.83
CA GLY A 334 13.46 -20.61 -2.42
C GLY A 334 14.87 -20.34 -1.87
N ALA A 335 15.86 -21.13 -2.27
CA ALA A 335 17.22 -21.08 -1.74
C ALA A 335 17.92 -19.71 -1.87
N THR A 336 17.55 -18.88 -2.85
CA THR A 336 18.16 -17.55 -3.07
C THR A 336 17.43 -16.41 -2.33
N THR A 337 16.41 -16.70 -1.50
CA THR A 337 15.57 -15.68 -0.84
C THR A 337 16.36 -14.59 -0.14
N PHE A 338 17.40 -14.98 0.62
CA PHE A 338 18.23 -14.02 1.35
C PHE A 338 19.33 -13.38 0.51
N SER A 339 19.77 -14.02 -0.58
CA SER A 339 20.87 -13.53 -1.42
C SER A 339 20.52 -12.27 -2.21
N SER A 340 19.22 -11.99 -2.39
CA SER A 340 18.74 -10.84 -3.17
C SER A 340 18.14 -9.74 -2.30
N HIS A 341 18.11 -9.92 -0.98
CA HIS A 341 17.71 -8.88 -0.05
C HIS A 341 18.93 -8.00 0.28
N PRO A 342 18.79 -6.67 0.42
CA PRO A 342 19.92 -5.79 0.72
C PRO A 342 20.53 -5.99 2.12
N VAL A 343 19.88 -6.79 2.97
CA VAL A 343 20.31 -7.03 4.35
C VAL A 343 21.14 -8.30 4.39
N GLU A 344 22.42 -8.15 4.73
CA GLU A 344 23.33 -9.26 4.95
C GLU A 344 23.12 -9.88 6.35
N LEU A 345 23.27 -11.20 6.42
CA LEU A 345 23.25 -11.96 7.66
C LEU A 345 24.68 -12.19 8.15
N CYS A 346 24.93 -12.06 9.45
CA CYS A 346 26.21 -12.45 10.04
C CYS A 346 26.25 -13.96 10.30
N GLU A 347 27.43 -14.50 10.64
CA GLU A 347 27.63 -15.95 10.84
C GLU A 347 26.64 -16.56 11.85
N ASP A 348 26.35 -15.87 12.96
CA ASP A 348 25.41 -16.33 13.99
C ASP A 348 23.95 -16.38 13.47
N GLU A 349 23.59 -15.46 12.57
CA GLU A 349 22.26 -15.37 11.97
C GLU A 349 22.10 -16.37 10.82
N GLU A 350 23.18 -16.63 10.07
CA GLU A 350 23.21 -17.66 9.04
C GLU A 350 23.03 -19.08 9.61
N GLN A 351 23.34 -19.28 10.88
CA GLN A 351 23.13 -20.56 11.58
C GLN A 351 21.69 -20.76 12.09
N GLN A 352 20.85 -19.73 12.03
CA GLN A 352 19.45 -19.82 12.46
C GLN A 352 18.61 -20.67 11.49
N LEU A 353 17.42 -21.08 11.96
CA LEU A 353 16.42 -21.73 11.10
C LEU A 353 15.96 -20.78 9.99
N MET A 354 15.46 -21.33 8.88
CA MET A 354 14.99 -20.53 7.74
C MET A 354 13.90 -19.53 8.15
N SER A 355 12.90 -19.95 8.92
CA SER A 355 11.84 -19.07 9.41
C SER A 355 12.35 -17.99 10.36
N SER A 356 13.31 -18.32 11.23
CA SER A 356 14.00 -17.35 12.10
C SER A 356 14.75 -16.29 11.31
N LYS A 357 15.43 -16.67 10.21
CA LYS A 357 16.13 -15.72 9.33
C LYS A 357 15.19 -14.71 8.69
N LEU A 358 13.97 -15.13 8.30
CA LEU A 358 12.97 -14.22 7.75
C LEU A 358 12.64 -13.10 8.73
N VAL A 359 12.38 -13.46 9.99
CA VAL A 359 12.11 -12.49 11.07
C VAL A 359 13.30 -11.57 11.29
N ILE A 360 14.51 -12.12 11.38
CA ILE A 360 15.74 -11.34 11.62
C ILE A 360 15.97 -10.33 10.49
N VAL A 361 15.83 -10.73 9.23
CA VAL A 361 15.99 -9.82 8.08
C VAL A 361 14.99 -8.67 8.12
N LEU A 362 13.71 -8.97 8.35
CA LEU A 362 12.66 -7.95 8.42
C LEU A 362 12.79 -7.06 9.67
N ALA A 363 13.34 -7.59 10.76
CA ALA A 363 13.58 -6.84 11.99
C ALA A 363 14.75 -5.85 11.86
N LYS A 364 15.79 -6.19 11.09
CA LYS A 364 16.97 -5.34 10.90
C LYS A 364 16.67 -3.99 10.25
N THR A 365 15.56 -3.86 9.53
CA THR A 365 15.15 -2.59 8.91
C THR A 365 14.36 -1.67 9.85
N ILE A 366 14.17 -2.08 11.13
CA ILE A 366 13.53 -1.27 12.17
C ILE A 366 14.56 -0.30 12.77
N GLN A 367 14.24 1.01 12.73
CA GLN A 367 15.13 2.06 13.22
C GLN A 367 15.38 1.99 14.75
N ASP A 368 14.34 1.71 15.53
CA ASP A 368 14.40 1.62 16.99
C ASP A 368 14.04 0.21 17.47
N LEU A 369 14.85 -0.75 17.03
CA LEU A 369 14.63 -2.17 17.29
C LEU A 369 14.59 -2.50 18.79
N LYS A 370 15.31 -1.73 19.62
CA LYS A 370 15.40 -1.94 21.07
C LYS A 370 14.09 -1.65 21.81
N ASN A 371 13.26 -0.78 21.25
CA ASN A 371 11.97 -0.42 21.79
C ASN A 371 10.84 -1.01 20.93
N THR A 372 11.07 -2.20 20.37
CA THR A 372 10.10 -2.86 19.50
C THR A 372 9.77 -4.26 20.00
N THR A 373 8.49 -4.61 19.92
CA THR A 373 7.99 -5.98 20.05
C THR A 373 7.48 -6.46 18.70
N ILE A 374 7.98 -7.62 18.27
CA ILE A 374 7.54 -8.31 17.05
C ILE A 374 6.49 -9.36 17.40
N TYR A 375 5.39 -9.36 16.66
CA TYR A 375 4.32 -10.35 16.75
C TYR A 375 4.33 -11.21 15.48
N ALA A 376 4.30 -12.53 15.62
CA ALA A 376 4.25 -13.44 14.47
C ALA A 376 3.51 -14.74 14.79
N ASP A 377 3.18 -15.49 13.75
CA ASP A 377 2.47 -16.76 13.86
C ASP A 377 3.39 -17.94 14.27
N ASN A 378 2.84 -19.15 14.20
CA ASN A 378 3.55 -20.37 14.56
C ASN A 378 4.60 -20.83 13.55
N TYR A 379 4.55 -20.36 12.29
CA TYR A 379 5.55 -20.66 11.28
C TYR A 379 6.90 -20.01 11.62
N PHE A 380 6.86 -18.79 12.17
CA PHE A 380 8.06 -18.04 12.53
C PHE A 380 8.60 -18.33 13.94
N THR A 381 7.75 -18.78 14.86
CA THR A 381 8.08 -18.77 16.29
C THR A 381 8.90 -19.99 16.74
N SER A 382 10.08 -19.73 17.33
CA SER A 382 10.88 -20.74 18.04
C SER A 382 11.56 -20.14 19.27
N ILE A 383 11.83 -20.96 20.29
CA ILE A 383 12.52 -20.49 21.50
C ILE A 383 13.90 -19.92 21.19
N GLN A 384 14.62 -20.50 20.22
CA GLN A 384 15.92 -20.00 19.80
C GLN A 384 15.82 -18.60 19.19
N LEU A 385 14.78 -18.33 18.38
CA LEU A 385 14.54 -17.01 17.81
C LEU A 385 14.23 -15.97 18.90
N VAL A 386 13.37 -16.33 19.85
CA VAL A 386 12.96 -15.42 20.93
C VAL A 386 14.14 -15.05 21.83
N GLU A 387 14.95 -16.05 22.22
CA GLU A 387 16.19 -15.85 22.96
C GLU A 387 17.18 -15.00 22.14
N PHE A 388 17.36 -15.30 20.85
CA PHE A 388 18.26 -14.56 19.96
C PHE A 388 17.89 -13.08 19.84
N LEU A 389 16.63 -12.76 19.49
CA LEU A 389 16.16 -11.38 19.32
C LEU A 389 16.29 -10.58 20.62
N ARG A 390 15.94 -11.18 21.76
CA ARG A 390 16.05 -10.50 23.05
C ARG A 390 17.50 -10.25 23.42
N ASP A 391 18.34 -11.30 23.39
CA ASP A 391 19.69 -11.24 23.96
C ASP A 391 20.68 -10.52 23.02
N LYS A 392 20.54 -10.71 21.70
CA LYS A 392 21.44 -10.10 20.71
C LYS A 392 20.91 -8.78 20.17
N ASN A 393 19.61 -8.66 19.94
CA ASN A 393 19.02 -7.50 19.28
C ASN A 393 18.30 -6.54 20.24
N GLN A 394 18.15 -6.89 21.53
CA GLN A 394 17.32 -6.14 22.49
C GLN A 394 15.88 -5.94 21.98
N CYS A 395 15.40 -6.83 21.11
CA CYS A 395 14.06 -6.81 20.54
C CYS A 395 13.19 -7.82 21.27
N HIS A 396 11.99 -7.41 21.65
CA HIS A 396 11.03 -8.31 22.25
C HIS A 396 10.22 -9.05 21.19
N TYR A 397 9.62 -10.18 21.56
CA TYR A 397 8.89 -11.04 20.64
C TYR A 397 7.71 -11.71 21.35
N VAL A 398 6.58 -11.80 20.66
CA VAL A 398 5.39 -12.54 21.09
C VAL A 398 4.85 -13.33 19.91
N GLY A 399 4.73 -14.65 20.03
CA GLY A 399 4.19 -15.45 18.94
C GLY A 399 3.56 -16.75 19.40
N THR A 400 2.54 -17.19 18.67
CA THR A 400 2.04 -18.56 18.81
C THR A 400 3.13 -19.53 18.41
N ALA A 401 3.26 -20.67 19.07
CA ALA A 401 4.39 -21.57 18.84
C ALA A 401 3.93 -23.03 18.69
N ARG A 402 4.61 -23.77 17.81
CA ARG A 402 4.40 -25.22 17.71
C ARG A 402 5.10 -25.93 18.88
N PRO A 403 4.51 -26.99 19.47
CA PRO A 403 5.09 -27.69 20.63
C PRO A 403 6.53 -28.19 20.43
N ASN A 404 6.94 -28.50 19.20
CA ASN A 404 8.31 -28.96 18.90
C ASN A 404 9.36 -27.84 18.93
N HIS A 405 8.94 -26.57 18.99
CA HIS A 405 9.80 -25.39 18.87
C HIS A 405 9.93 -24.58 20.18
N ILE A 406 9.28 -25.01 21.26
CA ILE A 406 9.23 -24.26 22.54
C ILE A 406 10.31 -24.68 23.56
N GLY A 407 11.20 -25.62 23.23
CA GLY A 407 12.31 -26.00 24.11
C GLY A 407 11.94 -26.93 25.26
N ASN A 408 10.88 -27.73 25.09
CA ASN A 408 10.40 -28.75 26.04
C ASN A 408 10.15 -28.24 27.48
N PRO A 409 9.36 -27.16 27.66
CA PRO A 409 8.94 -26.74 28.99
C PRO A 409 8.04 -27.81 29.64
N PRO A 410 8.04 -27.91 30.99
CA PRO A 410 7.16 -28.81 31.72
C PRO A 410 5.72 -28.26 31.80
N LEU A 411 5.11 -28.02 30.63
CA LEU A 411 3.71 -27.61 30.49
C LEU A 411 2.79 -28.82 30.39
N MET A 412 1.51 -28.62 30.73
CA MET A 412 0.45 -29.59 30.43
C MET A 412 0.46 -30.01 28.96
N SER A 413 0.37 -31.31 28.71
CA SER A 413 0.32 -31.83 27.35
C SER A 413 -0.99 -31.45 26.64
N LYS A 414 -0.96 -31.41 25.30
CA LYS A 414 -2.16 -31.16 24.48
C LYS A 414 -3.33 -32.07 24.84
N LYS A 415 -3.04 -33.36 25.03
CA LYS A 415 -4.05 -34.35 25.42
C LYS A 415 -4.67 -34.05 26.78
N GLU A 416 -3.87 -33.68 27.77
CA GLU A 416 -4.36 -33.31 29.11
C GLU A 416 -5.19 -32.03 29.05
N MET A 417 -4.69 -31.01 28.35
CA MET A 417 -5.40 -29.75 28.19
C MET A 417 -6.75 -29.96 27.48
N GLU A 418 -6.77 -30.64 26.34
CA GLU A 418 -7.99 -30.84 25.54
C GLU A 418 -9.04 -31.73 26.23
N LYS A 419 -8.63 -32.82 26.89
CA LYS A 419 -9.58 -33.80 27.46
C LYS A 419 -9.94 -33.57 28.93
N SER A 420 -9.03 -33.00 29.71
CA SER A 420 -9.11 -33.05 31.17
C SER A 420 -9.31 -31.70 31.85
N THR A 421 -9.41 -30.60 31.09
CA THR A 421 -9.50 -29.25 31.66
C THR A 421 -10.66 -28.44 31.06
N PRO A 422 -11.28 -27.51 31.81
CA PRO A 422 -12.29 -26.60 31.27
C PRO A 422 -11.66 -25.54 30.33
N ARG A 423 -12.48 -24.96 29.44
CA ARG A 423 -12.07 -23.81 28.62
C ARG A 423 -11.66 -22.63 29.52
N GLY A 424 -10.60 -21.92 29.14
CA GLY A 424 -9.96 -20.88 29.93
C GLY A 424 -8.83 -21.38 30.84
N THR A 425 -8.59 -22.70 30.90
CA THR A 425 -7.46 -23.25 31.67
C THR A 425 -6.13 -22.75 31.09
N LEU A 426 -5.22 -22.40 31.99
CA LEU A 426 -3.92 -21.82 31.70
C LEU A 426 -2.83 -22.62 32.41
N ASP A 427 -1.73 -22.89 31.72
CA ASP A 427 -0.47 -23.31 32.32
C ASP A 427 0.70 -22.56 31.66
N TYR A 428 1.73 -22.28 32.45
CA TYR A 428 2.84 -21.43 32.02
C TYR A 428 4.08 -21.67 32.87
N VAL A 429 5.23 -21.47 32.26
CA VAL A 429 6.53 -21.42 32.91
C VAL A 429 7.38 -20.38 32.20
N SER A 430 8.45 -19.92 32.85
CA SER A 430 9.44 -19.09 32.19
C SER A 430 10.84 -19.66 32.34
N CYS A 431 11.70 -19.33 31.38
CA CYS A 431 13.11 -19.66 31.40
C CYS A 431 13.90 -18.48 30.84
N ASN A 432 14.89 -17.99 31.58
CA ASN A 432 15.75 -16.88 31.19
C ASN A 432 14.99 -15.62 30.74
N GLY A 433 13.79 -15.33 31.26
CA GLY A 433 12.97 -14.19 30.81
C GLY A 433 12.21 -14.42 29.49
N VAL A 434 12.03 -15.68 29.06
CA VAL A 434 11.05 -16.07 28.05
C VAL A 434 9.93 -16.83 28.75
N LEU A 435 8.69 -16.39 28.58
CA LEU A 435 7.48 -17.09 28.96
C LEU A 435 7.12 -18.13 27.90
N ALA A 436 6.86 -19.36 28.33
CA ALA A 436 6.17 -20.37 27.56
C ALA A 436 4.82 -20.65 28.24
N MET A 437 3.74 -20.47 27.50
CA MET A 437 2.39 -20.55 28.04
C MET A 437 1.50 -21.39 27.12
N CYS A 438 0.64 -22.21 27.71
CA CYS A 438 -0.47 -22.83 27.01
C CYS A 438 -1.81 -22.42 27.63
N TRP A 439 -2.77 -22.08 26.78
CA TRP A 439 -4.10 -21.63 27.17
C TRP A 439 -5.16 -22.36 26.36
N LYS A 440 -6.20 -22.85 27.03
CA LYS A 440 -7.30 -23.58 26.39
C LYS A 440 -8.40 -22.61 25.96
N ASP A 441 -8.52 -22.37 24.66
CA ASP A 441 -9.72 -21.76 24.10
C ASP A 441 -10.68 -22.86 23.62
N ASN A 442 -11.00 -22.93 22.32
CA ASN A 442 -11.65 -24.11 21.74
C ASN A 442 -10.66 -25.29 21.68
N LYS A 443 -9.44 -25.02 21.22
CA LYS A 443 -8.27 -25.91 21.25
C LYS A 443 -7.21 -25.32 22.17
N GLN A 444 -6.18 -26.09 22.51
CA GLN A 444 -4.99 -25.55 23.15
C GLN A 444 -4.33 -24.56 22.19
N VAL A 445 -3.83 -23.46 22.73
CA VAL A 445 -2.93 -22.54 22.05
C VAL A 445 -1.66 -22.42 22.87
N THR A 446 -0.52 -22.58 22.22
CA THR A 446 0.80 -22.35 22.83
C THR A 446 1.40 -21.03 22.36
N VAL A 447 1.98 -20.26 23.29
CA VAL A 447 2.62 -18.96 23.02
C VAL A 447 3.99 -18.90 23.67
N LEU A 448 4.95 -18.30 22.95
CA LEU A 448 6.22 -17.82 23.50
C LEU A 448 6.19 -16.30 23.55
N SER A 449 6.70 -15.74 24.65
CA SER A 449 6.78 -14.29 24.83
C SER A 449 8.06 -13.90 25.58
N SER A 450 8.72 -12.84 25.12
CA SER A 450 9.74 -12.13 25.87
C SER A 450 9.29 -10.70 26.25
N ASP A 451 8.00 -10.39 26.10
CA ASP A 451 7.41 -9.07 26.40
C ASP A 451 6.27 -9.21 27.41
N ALA A 452 5.08 -9.57 26.92
CA ALA A 452 3.87 -9.66 27.71
C ALA A 452 3.81 -10.95 28.53
N GLY A 453 3.45 -10.81 29.79
CA GLY A 453 3.22 -11.90 30.74
C GLY A 453 1.80 -12.47 30.71
N VAL A 454 1.48 -13.28 31.72
CA VAL A 454 0.14 -13.80 31.98
C VAL A 454 -0.75 -12.72 32.58
N GLU A 455 -0.25 -11.99 33.57
CA GLU A 455 -1.02 -10.99 34.30
C GLU A 455 -0.95 -9.59 33.63
N PRO A 456 -1.98 -8.74 33.80
CA PRO A 456 -3.24 -9.02 34.48
C PRO A 456 -4.18 -9.88 33.63
N LEU A 457 -4.83 -10.87 34.25
CA LEU A 457 -5.92 -11.61 33.61
C LEU A 457 -7.10 -10.68 33.24
N SER A 458 -7.69 -10.91 32.08
CA SER A 458 -8.84 -10.18 31.59
C SER A 458 -9.96 -11.12 31.16
N THR A 459 -11.20 -10.63 31.09
CA THR A 459 -12.33 -11.45 30.64
C THR A 459 -12.56 -11.29 29.14
N ALA A 460 -12.53 -12.40 28.40
CA ALA A 460 -12.90 -12.44 26.98
C ALA A 460 -14.29 -13.09 26.80
N LYS A 461 -15.14 -12.47 25.97
CA LYS A 461 -16.43 -13.04 25.56
C LYS A 461 -16.22 -13.90 24.32
N ARG A 462 -16.32 -15.22 24.47
CA ARG A 462 -16.15 -16.17 23.37
C ARG A 462 -17.43 -16.91 23.04
N TRP A 463 -17.63 -17.19 21.76
CA TRP A 463 -18.72 -18.06 21.34
C TRP A 463 -18.43 -19.50 21.74
N ASN A 464 -19.41 -20.16 22.35
CA ASN A 464 -19.34 -21.58 22.66
C ASN A 464 -20.33 -22.32 21.75
N LYS A 465 -19.79 -23.20 20.89
CA LYS A 465 -20.56 -23.94 19.88
C LYS A 465 -21.62 -24.84 20.52
N ASP A 466 -21.30 -25.47 21.65
CA ASP A 466 -22.18 -26.42 22.35
C ASP A 466 -23.39 -25.74 22.98
N THR A 467 -23.16 -24.61 23.66
CA THR A 467 -24.20 -23.85 24.36
C THR A 467 -24.88 -22.81 23.48
N ARG A 468 -24.34 -22.55 22.27
CA ARG A 468 -24.76 -21.49 21.33
C ARG A 468 -24.91 -20.11 22.00
N LYS A 469 -24.03 -19.82 22.94
CA LYS A 469 -24.02 -18.58 23.72
C LYS A 469 -22.59 -18.05 23.85
N LYS A 470 -22.48 -16.76 24.14
CA LYS A 470 -21.20 -16.16 24.52
C LYS A 470 -20.92 -16.47 25.99
N VAL A 471 -19.78 -17.10 26.25
CA VAL A 471 -19.27 -17.39 27.59
C VAL A 471 -18.12 -16.44 27.92
N GLU A 472 -18.00 -16.09 29.18
CA GLU A 472 -16.90 -15.28 29.70
C GLU A 472 -15.79 -16.20 30.18
N ILE A 473 -14.60 -16.04 29.63
CA ILE A 473 -13.42 -16.84 29.97
C ILE A 473 -12.27 -15.93 30.38
N GLN A 474 -11.46 -16.39 31.33
CA GLN A 474 -10.23 -15.69 31.69
C GLN A 474 -9.23 -15.80 30.54
N CYS A 475 -8.64 -14.67 30.19
CA CYS A 475 -7.79 -14.45 29.04
C CYS A 475 -6.50 -13.78 29.52
N PRO A 476 -5.34 -14.46 29.40
CA PRO A 476 -4.04 -13.91 29.75
C PRO A 476 -3.71 -12.62 28.99
N ALA A 477 -2.94 -11.73 29.62
CA ALA A 477 -2.52 -10.47 29.03
C ALA A 477 -1.80 -10.68 27.68
N VAL A 478 -0.87 -11.63 27.61
CA VAL A 478 -0.16 -11.99 26.37
C VAL A 478 -1.09 -12.42 25.23
N ILE A 479 -2.19 -13.14 25.49
CA ILE A 479 -3.17 -13.52 24.45
C ILE A 479 -3.93 -12.29 23.95
N LYS A 480 -4.35 -11.43 24.86
CA LYS A 480 -5.05 -10.19 24.52
C LYS A 480 -4.14 -9.29 23.68
N GLU A 481 -2.87 -9.21 24.05
CA GLU A 481 -1.88 -8.41 23.35
C GLU A 481 -1.59 -8.96 21.96
N TYR A 482 -1.30 -10.26 21.85
CA TYR A 482 -1.07 -10.93 20.57
C TYR A 482 -2.20 -10.66 19.56
N ASN A 483 -3.45 -10.92 19.94
CA ASN A 483 -4.62 -10.70 19.08
C ASN A 483 -4.81 -9.21 18.71
N GLY A 484 -4.35 -8.28 19.56
CA GLY A 484 -4.43 -6.85 19.28
C GLY A 484 -3.39 -6.34 18.28
N LYS A 485 -2.31 -7.10 18.05
CA LYS A 485 -1.10 -6.62 17.36
C LYS A 485 -0.73 -7.42 16.12
N MET A 486 -1.10 -8.70 16.03
CA MET A 486 -0.76 -9.58 14.90
C MET A 486 -1.43 -9.17 13.57
N GLY A 487 -2.68 -8.72 13.59
CA GLY A 487 -3.49 -8.47 12.38
C GLY A 487 -3.13 -7.23 11.54
N GLY A 488 -1.88 -6.74 11.60
CA GLY A 488 -1.41 -5.65 10.74
C GLY A 488 -1.40 -6.03 9.26
N ILE A 489 -0.92 -7.23 8.96
CA ILE A 489 -0.79 -7.71 7.57
C ILE A 489 -2.16 -8.05 6.98
N ASP A 490 -3.04 -8.71 7.74
CA ASP A 490 -4.43 -8.95 7.33
C ASP A 490 -5.19 -7.66 6.99
N LYS A 491 -4.93 -6.57 7.73
CA LYS A 491 -5.50 -5.25 7.42
C LYS A 491 -4.96 -4.70 6.10
N SER A 492 -3.65 -4.83 5.84
CA SER A 492 -3.07 -4.43 4.55
C SER A 492 -3.68 -5.23 3.40
N ASP A 493 -3.78 -6.55 3.55
CA ASP A 493 -4.37 -7.44 2.54
C ASP A 493 -5.83 -7.08 2.29
N MET A 494 -6.62 -6.87 3.34
CA MET A 494 -7.99 -6.36 3.21
C MET A 494 -8.04 -5.03 2.43
N LEU A 495 -7.20 -4.05 2.78
CA LEU A 495 -7.19 -2.73 2.13
C LEU A 495 -6.84 -2.82 0.64
N THR A 496 -5.87 -3.65 0.27
CA THR A 496 -5.48 -3.87 -1.13
C THR A 496 -6.55 -4.64 -1.90
N HIS A 497 -7.21 -5.63 -1.27
CA HIS A 497 -8.28 -6.41 -1.89
C HIS A 497 -9.58 -5.62 -2.14
N LEU A 498 -9.90 -4.62 -1.32
CA LEU A 498 -11.13 -3.81 -1.46
C LEU A 498 -11.26 -3.13 -2.83
N TYR A 499 -10.15 -2.74 -3.45
CA TYR A 499 -10.11 -2.05 -4.74
C TYR A 499 -9.07 -2.66 -5.69
N LYS A 500 -8.92 -4.00 -5.64
CA LYS A 500 -7.92 -4.75 -6.40
C LYS A 500 -8.01 -4.42 -7.88
N ASN A 501 -6.92 -3.95 -8.47
CA ASN A 501 -6.93 -3.60 -9.88
C ASN A 501 -7.09 -4.84 -10.80
N PRO A 502 -7.68 -4.69 -12.00
CA PRO A 502 -7.97 -5.83 -12.87
C PRO A 502 -6.80 -6.28 -13.75
N MET A 503 -5.55 -5.83 -13.54
CA MET A 503 -4.44 -6.08 -14.47
C MET A 503 -4.02 -7.55 -14.58
N LYS A 504 -4.73 -8.37 -15.35
CA LYS A 504 -4.35 -9.78 -15.64
C LYS A 504 -3.22 -9.80 -16.68
N SER A 505 -2.34 -10.81 -16.67
CA SER A 505 -1.40 -11.07 -17.77
C SER A 505 -0.77 -12.46 -17.62
N ARG A 506 -0.35 -13.06 -18.73
CA ARG A 506 0.52 -14.26 -18.78
C ARG A 506 1.96 -13.93 -18.40
N ARG A 507 2.35 -12.65 -18.50
CA ARG A 507 3.64 -12.15 -18.01
C ARG A 507 3.60 -12.08 -16.49
N TRP A 508 4.38 -12.95 -15.88
CA TRP A 508 4.36 -13.23 -14.44
C TRP A 508 4.53 -11.95 -13.60
N TYR A 509 5.39 -11.03 -14.05
CA TYR A 509 5.76 -9.81 -13.33
C TYR A 509 4.68 -8.72 -13.33
N ILE A 510 3.73 -8.73 -14.27
CA ILE A 510 2.68 -7.71 -14.36
C ILE A 510 1.71 -7.81 -13.17
N ARG A 511 1.48 -9.01 -12.63
CA ARG A 511 0.68 -9.15 -11.40
C ARG A 511 1.33 -8.54 -10.17
N LEU A 512 2.64 -8.65 -10.06
CA LEU A 512 3.39 -8.04 -8.96
C LEU A 512 3.38 -6.51 -9.07
N TYR A 513 3.45 -5.96 -10.29
CA TYR A 513 3.24 -4.53 -10.52
C TYR A 513 1.86 -4.07 -10.06
N GLY A 514 0.80 -4.80 -10.41
CA GLY A 514 -0.55 -4.48 -9.95
C GLY A 514 -0.66 -4.48 -8.43
N TYR A 515 -0.15 -5.53 -7.78
CA TYR A 515 -0.14 -5.61 -6.32
C TYR A 515 0.59 -4.42 -5.68
N ILE A 516 1.81 -4.11 -6.13
CA ILE A 516 2.63 -3.09 -5.46
C ILE A 516 2.06 -1.68 -5.63
N ILE A 517 1.36 -1.37 -6.73
CA ILE A 517 0.66 -0.09 -6.91
C ILE A 517 -0.56 0.03 -6.00
N ASP A 518 -1.32 -1.05 -5.81
CA ASP A 518 -2.42 -1.07 -4.85
C ASP A 518 -1.90 -0.94 -3.41
N LEU A 519 -0.77 -1.56 -3.11
CA LEU A 519 -0.10 -1.44 -1.82
C LEU A 519 0.42 -0.02 -1.59
N CYS A 520 1.07 0.62 -2.57
CA CYS A 520 1.48 2.04 -2.49
C CYS A 520 0.29 2.95 -2.18
N THR A 521 -0.85 2.70 -2.83
CA THR A 521 -2.09 3.47 -2.59
C THR A 521 -2.62 3.27 -1.17
N SER A 522 -2.58 2.03 -0.67
CA SER A 522 -3.04 1.67 0.67
C SER A 522 -2.12 2.25 1.75
N ASN A 523 -0.80 2.10 1.62
CA ASN A 523 0.20 2.70 2.51
C ASN A 523 0.09 4.24 2.52
N ALA A 524 -0.07 4.87 1.34
CA ALA A 524 -0.29 6.31 1.22
C ALA A 524 -1.54 6.76 2.00
N TRP A 525 -2.64 5.99 1.89
CA TRP A 525 -3.87 6.28 2.63
C TRP A 525 -3.72 6.08 4.14
N VAL A 526 -3.02 5.04 4.59
CA VAL A 526 -2.75 4.80 6.02
C VAL A 526 -1.93 5.96 6.59
N LEU A 527 -0.91 6.43 5.88
CA LEU A 527 -0.13 7.60 6.29
C LEU A 527 -0.98 8.88 6.33
N TYR A 528 -1.77 9.15 5.28
CA TYR A 528 -2.72 10.28 5.27
C TYR A 528 -3.71 10.21 6.45
N LYS A 529 -4.18 9.00 6.78
CA LYS A 529 -5.09 8.79 7.91
C LYS A 529 -4.41 9.09 9.24
N ARG A 530 -3.13 8.72 9.42
CA ARG A 530 -2.35 9.10 10.62
C ARG A 530 -2.24 10.62 10.73
N ASP A 531 -1.88 11.28 9.64
CA ASP A 531 -1.76 12.75 9.57
C ASP A 531 -3.08 13.46 9.89
N ALA A 532 -4.20 12.98 9.31
CA ALA A 532 -5.53 13.55 9.55
C ALA A 532 -5.95 13.40 11.01
N LEU A 533 -5.74 12.22 11.59
CA LEU A 533 -6.05 11.98 13.00
C LEU A 533 -5.17 12.82 13.94
N ALA A 534 -3.89 13.02 13.61
CA ALA A 534 -2.99 13.87 14.36
C ALA A 534 -3.39 15.35 14.32
N LEU A 535 -4.00 15.80 13.21
CA LEU A 535 -4.60 17.13 13.05
C LEU A 535 -6.04 17.22 13.59
N LEU A 536 -6.58 16.15 14.19
CA LEU A 536 -7.98 16.06 14.63
C LEU A 536 -9.01 16.27 13.51
N GLU A 537 -8.61 15.97 12.27
CA GLU A 537 -9.47 16.00 11.09
C GLU A 537 -10.08 14.62 10.80
N LYS A 538 -11.29 14.61 10.22
CA LYS A 538 -11.91 13.36 9.78
C LYS A 538 -11.23 12.85 8.50
N PRO A 539 -10.56 11.68 8.52
CA PRO A 539 -9.91 11.16 7.33
C PRO A 539 -10.94 10.78 6.26
N MET A 540 -10.60 11.07 5.01
CA MET A 540 -11.43 10.63 3.89
C MET A 540 -11.40 9.10 3.69
N PRO A 541 -12.49 8.47 3.21
CA PRO A 541 -12.52 7.04 2.89
C PRO A 541 -11.49 6.66 1.81
N LEU A 542 -10.99 5.42 1.87
CA LEU A 542 -10.00 4.89 0.91
C LEU A 542 -10.47 5.01 -0.54
N LYS A 543 -11.75 4.77 -0.82
CA LYS A 543 -12.36 4.94 -2.16
C LYS A 543 -12.10 6.34 -2.72
N ASP A 544 -12.44 7.36 -1.94
CA ASP A 544 -12.36 8.76 -2.36
C ASP A 544 -10.90 9.21 -2.49
N PHE A 545 -10.04 8.74 -1.58
CA PHE A 545 -8.59 8.95 -1.65
C PHE A 545 -8.01 8.39 -2.95
N ARG A 546 -8.34 7.14 -3.29
CA ARG A 546 -7.92 6.47 -4.54
C ARG A 546 -8.45 7.18 -5.78
N LEU A 547 -9.72 7.61 -5.79
CA LEU A 547 -10.30 8.38 -6.89
C LEU A 547 -9.62 9.75 -7.08
N LYS A 548 -9.19 10.41 -6.00
CA LYS A 548 -8.41 11.65 -6.08
C LYS A 548 -7.03 11.42 -6.71
N ILE A 549 -6.34 10.33 -6.33
CA ILE A 549 -5.06 9.93 -6.97
C ILE A 549 -5.28 9.64 -8.46
N SER A 550 -6.27 8.81 -8.79
CA SER A 550 -6.61 8.46 -10.17
C SER A 550 -6.93 9.69 -11.02
N THR A 551 -7.68 10.64 -10.48
CA THR A 551 -8.04 11.88 -11.19
C THR A 551 -6.82 12.79 -11.40
N PHE A 552 -5.95 12.90 -10.39
CA PHE A 552 -4.68 13.61 -10.54
C PHE A 552 -3.83 12.98 -11.65
N ALA A 553 -3.63 11.66 -11.62
CA ALA A 553 -2.78 10.94 -12.54
C ALA A 553 -3.30 10.98 -14.00
N ARG A 554 -4.63 10.85 -14.21
CA ARG A 554 -5.25 11.00 -15.54
C ARG A 554 -5.16 12.43 -16.10
N THR A 555 -5.16 13.45 -15.23
CA THR A 555 -5.06 14.87 -15.64
C THR A 555 -3.61 15.39 -15.61
N TYR A 556 -2.63 14.51 -15.43
CA TYR A 556 -1.23 14.88 -15.22
C TYR A 556 -0.66 15.70 -16.40
N LYS A 557 -0.99 15.32 -17.64
CA LYS A 557 -0.59 16.03 -18.86
C LYS A 557 -1.08 17.49 -18.88
N ASP A 558 -2.36 17.72 -18.60
CA ASP A 558 -2.95 19.05 -18.62
C ASP A 558 -2.45 19.94 -17.49
N ARG A 559 -2.11 19.34 -16.34
CA ARG A 559 -1.58 20.04 -15.17
C ARG A 559 -0.12 20.42 -15.39
N HIS A 560 0.71 19.48 -15.85
CA HIS A 560 2.10 19.77 -16.17
C HIS A 560 2.21 20.83 -17.27
N ALA A 561 1.40 20.73 -18.33
CA ALA A 561 1.33 21.77 -19.36
C ALA A 561 0.84 23.12 -18.80
N ARG A 562 -0.05 23.13 -17.79
CA ARG A 562 -0.43 24.37 -17.08
C ARG A 562 0.69 24.90 -16.18
N MET A 563 1.42 24.04 -15.50
CA MET A 563 2.59 24.41 -14.69
C MET A 563 3.72 24.99 -15.56
N LEU A 564 4.03 24.37 -16.70
CA LEU A 564 4.99 24.89 -17.68
C LEU A 564 4.52 26.20 -18.34
N ARG A 565 3.21 26.42 -18.47
CA ARG A 565 2.66 27.73 -18.88
C ARG A 565 2.71 28.78 -17.76
N ASN A 566 2.78 28.35 -16.51
CA ASN A 566 2.84 29.19 -15.32
C ASN A 566 4.27 29.36 -14.75
N THR A 567 5.26 28.63 -15.27
CA THR A 567 6.68 28.97 -15.03
C THR A 567 6.94 30.35 -15.65
N PRO A 568 7.49 31.31 -14.89
CA PRO A 568 7.77 32.63 -15.43
C PRO A 568 8.78 32.49 -16.56
N GLU A 569 8.35 32.70 -17.81
CA GLU A 569 9.28 33.01 -18.89
C GLU A 569 10.18 34.16 -18.41
N PRO A 570 11.51 34.10 -18.64
CA PRO A 570 12.38 35.22 -18.34
C PRO A 570 11.85 36.43 -19.10
N TYR A 571 11.35 37.42 -18.34
CA TYR A 571 10.75 38.62 -18.89
C TYR A 571 11.77 39.32 -19.79
N VAL A 572 11.54 39.27 -21.10
CA VAL A 572 12.36 39.98 -22.08
C VAL A 572 11.96 41.46 -22.01
N LEU A 573 12.84 42.29 -21.46
CA LEU A 573 12.67 43.73 -21.47
C LEU A 573 12.56 44.24 -22.93
N PRO A 574 11.61 45.14 -23.24
CA PRO A 574 11.55 45.78 -24.56
C PRO A 574 12.89 46.46 -24.89
N ARG A 575 13.26 46.44 -26.17
CA ARG A 575 14.47 47.12 -26.65
C ARG A 575 14.41 48.62 -26.31
N LYS A 576 15.56 49.21 -26.01
CA LYS A 576 15.70 50.63 -25.64
C LYS A 576 15.02 51.53 -26.69
N GLY A 577 13.96 52.23 -26.29
CA GLY A 577 13.18 53.13 -27.16
C GLY A 577 11.77 52.63 -27.52
N GLN A 578 11.42 51.36 -27.28
CA GLN A 578 10.06 50.86 -27.50
C GLN A 578 9.19 51.01 -26.25
N ARG A 579 7.97 51.56 -26.42
CA ARG A 579 6.93 51.54 -25.38
C ARG A 579 6.30 50.15 -25.34
N THR A 580 6.10 49.59 -24.14
CA THR A 580 5.31 48.36 -23.96
C THR A 580 3.90 48.57 -24.49
N SER A 581 3.30 47.55 -25.10
CA SER A 581 1.88 47.57 -25.47
C SER A 581 1.02 47.68 -24.20
N ARG A 582 -0.16 48.29 -24.32
CA ARG A 582 -1.12 48.28 -23.20
C ARG A 582 -1.73 46.86 -23.17
N PRO A 583 -1.67 46.16 -22.02
CA PRO A 583 -2.33 44.86 -21.89
C PRO A 583 -3.85 45.00 -22.03
N SER A 584 -4.53 43.90 -22.32
CA SER A 584 -6.00 43.88 -22.42
C SER A 584 -6.64 44.27 -21.08
N ASP A 585 -7.80 44.93 -21.13
CA ASP A 585 -8.52 45.33 -19.92
C ASP A 585 -8.95 44.11 -19.08
N ASN A 586 -9.25 42.97 -19.72
CA ASN A 586 -9.50 41.69 -19.02
C ASN A 586 -8.32 41.23 -18.17
N LEU A 587 -7.07 41.47 -18.61
CA LEU A 587 -5.88 41.12 -17.82
C LEU A 587 -5.55 42.19 -16.78
N ARG A 588 -5.81 43.46 -17.12
CA ARG A 588 -5.52 44.63 -16.27
C ARG A 588 -6.41 44.68 -15.03
N TYR A 589 -7.67 44.23 -15.14
CA TYR A 589 -8.67 44.27 -14.07
C TYR A 589 -9.00 42.87 -13.51
N ASP A 590 -8.15 41.87 -13.75
CA ASP A 590 -8.31 40.52 -13.21
C ASP A 590 -7.84 40.46 -11.75
N TYR A 591 -8.76 40.73 -10.82
CA TYR A 591 -8.48 40.70 -9.38
C TYR A 591 -8.15 39.29 -8.85
N SER A 592 -8.35 38.22 -9.63
CA SER A 592 -7.89 36.88 -9.26
C SER A 592 -6.37 36.71 -9.39
N LYS A 593 -5.71 37.62 -10.12
CA LYS A 593 -4.25 37.67 -10.25
C LYS A 593 -3.69 38.73 -9.29
N PHE A 594 -2.60 38.39 -8.62
CA PHE A 594 -1.95 39.32 -7.70
C PHE A 594 -1.06 40.31 -8.46
N HIS A 595 -1.61 41.48 -8.79
CA HIS A 595 -0.86 42.61 -9.39
C HIS A 595 0.00 43.31 -8.33
N CYS A 596 1.32 43.13 -8.38
CA CYS A 596 2.25 43.78 -7.46
C CYS A 596 3.42 44.47 -8.19
N PRO A 597 3.98 45.54 -7.61
CA PRO A 597 5.13 46.25 -8.17
C PRO A 597 6.42 45.45 -7.97
N VAL A 598 7.19 45.29 -9.05
CA VAL A 598 8.49 44.60 -9.06
C VAL A 598 9.56 45.57 -9.54
N PHE A 599 10.69 45.59 -8.84
CA PHE A 599 11.83 46.43 -9.19
C PHE A 599 12.67 45.81 -10.31
N VAL A 600 13.03 46.61 -11.31
CA VAL A 600 13.91 46.21 -12.43
C VAL A 600 15.13 47.11 -12.53
N LYS A 601 16.25 46.54 -13.00
CA LYS A 601 17.53 47.27 -13.13
C LYS A 601 17.44 48.43 -14.13
N GLN A 602 16.69 48.25 -15.21
CA GLN A 602 16.55 49.24 -16.28
C GLN A 602 15.35 50.19 -16.03
N ARG A 603 15.56 51.49 -16.21
CA ARG A 603 14.47 52.48 -16.16
C ARG A 603 13.62 52.38 -17.44
N MET A 604 12.31 52.27 -17.27
CA MET A 604 11.31 52.16 -18.33
C MET A 604 10.28 53.31 -18.23
N THR A 605 9.71 53.71 -19.35
CA THR A 605 8.74 54.82 -19.41
C THR A 605 7.39 54.42 -18.82
N CYS A 606 6.82 55.26 -17.95
CA CYS A 606 5.53 55.00 -17.33
C CYS A 606 4.42 54.93 -18.39
N LYS A 607 3.64 53.85 -18.36
CA LYS A 607 2.58 53.61 -19.34
C LYS A 607 1.36 54.51 -19.15
N SER A 608 1.11 54.97 -17.93
CA SER A 608 -0.07 55.77 -17.59
C SER A 608 0.13 57.26 -17.86
N CYS A 609 1.20 57.87 -17.33
CA CYS A 609 1.34 59.33 -17.32
C CYS A 609 2.34 59.90 -18.34
N SER A 610 3.18 59.09 -18.99
CA SER A 610 4.17 59.64 -19.93
C SER A 610 3.56 59.96 -21.29
N THR A 611 3.80 61.16 -21.81
CA THR A 611 3.38 61.62 -23.15
C THR A 611 4.57 61.64 -24.12
N LYS A 612 4.41 62.18 -25.33
CA LYS A 612 5.52 62.32 -26.28
C LYS A 612 6.51 63.39 -25.82
N ASP A 613 6.00 64.44 -25.19
CA ASP A 613 6.76 65.64 -24.81
C ASP A 613 7.21 65.63 -23.34
N ASP A 614 6.61 64.77 -22.50
CA ASP A 614 7.00 64.58 -21.09
C ASP A 614 7.14 63.08 -20.75
N LEU A 615 8.39 62.63 -20.55
CA LEU A 615 8.74 61.22 -20.35
C LEU A 615 9.16 60.94 -18.92
N HIS A 616 8.31 60.24 -18.17
CA HIS A 616 8.64 59.80 -16.82
C HIS A 616 9.13 58.35 -16.83
N ARG A 617 10.34 58.11 -16.29
CA ARG A 617 10.96 56.77 -16.31
C ARG A 617 11.18 56.22 -14.91
N TYR A 618 10.75 54.99 -14.68
CA TYR A 618 10.78 54.30 -13.38
C TYR A 618 11.36 52.90 -13.49
N ARG A 619 11.71 52.35 -12.32
CA ARG A 619 12.21 50.98 -12.16
C ARG A 619 11.14 50.02 -11.65
N TRP A 620 9.90 50.46 -11.50
CA TRP A 620 8.80 49.63 -11.02
C TRP A 620 7.92 49.17 -12.18
N ILE A 621 7.71 47.87 -12.28
CA ILE A 621 6.80 47.24 -13.25
C ILE A 621 5.75 46.40 -12.55
N CYS A 622 4.59 46.20 -13.17
CA CYS A 622 3.61 45.21 -12.71
C CYS A 622 4.05 43.79 -13.11
N ASN A 623 4.06 42.85 -12.17
CA ASN A 623 4.37 41.44 -12.41
C ASN A 623 3.38 40.75 -13.38
N VAL A 624 2.12 41.19 -13.45
CA VAL A 624 1.08 40.62 -14.33
C VAL A 624 0.99 41.39 -15.64
N CYS A 625 0.80 42.71 -15.58
CA CYS A 625 0.62 43.56 -16.76
C CYS A 625 1.89 43.85 -17.55
N LYS A 626 3.07 43.61 -16.96
CA LYS A 626 4.40 43.83 -17.59
C LYS A 626 4.62 45.25 -18.12
N VAL A 627 4.01 46.26 -17.50
CA VAL A 627 4.17 47.68 -17.83
C VAL A 627 4.85 48.42 -16.68
N ALA A 628 5.62 49.46 -16.99
CA ALA A 628 6.21 50.34 -15.99
C ALA A 628 5.21 51.39 -15.53
N LEU A 629 5.12 51.60 -14.21
CA LEU A 629 4.14 52.49 -13.58
C LEU A 629 4.84 53.33 -12.51
N CYS A 630 4.39 54.59 -12.35
CA CYS A 630 4.84 55.44 -11.26
C CYS A 630 4.44 54.83 -9.93
N LEU A 631 5.39 54.80 -9.00
CA LEU A 631 5.16 54.47 -7.61
C LEU A 631 6.12 55.31 -6.77
N ASN A 632 5.67 56.49 -6.35
CA ASN A 632 6.39 57.42 -5.48
C ASN A 632 5.40 58.30 -4.72
N ASP A 633 5.93 59.11 -3.80
CA ASP A 633 5.22 60.09 -2.96
C ASP A 633 4.31 61.04 -3.74
N ASN A 634 4.71 61.43 -4.96
CA ASN A 634 3.99 62.41 -5.76
C ASN A 634 3.04 61.79 -6.81
N ARG A 635 3.23 60.52 -7.18
CA ARG A 635 2.49 59.85 -8.27
C ARG A 635 2.38 58.34 -8.05
N ASN A 636 1.14 57.85 -7.96
CA ASN A 636 0.84 56.42 -7.84
C ASN A 636 0.06 55.88 -9.05
N CYS A 637 0.66 55.98 -10.25
CA CYS A 637 0.06 55.40 -11.45
C CYS A 637 -0.07 53.87 -11.38
N PHE A 638 0.58 53.19 -10.42
CA PHE A 638 0.38 51.75 -10.23
C PHE A 638 -1.04 51.45 -9.79
N GLU A 639 -1.55 52.19 -8.81
CA GLU A 639 -2.91 52.06 -8.30
C GLU A 639 -3.94 52.50 -9.35
N ASP A 640 -3.79 53.69 -9.92
CA ASP A 640 -4.69 54.22 -10.96
C ASP A 640 -4.78 53.29 -12.19
N PHE A 641 -3.68 52.63 -12.53
CA PHE A 641 -3.64 51.71 -13.65
C PHE A 641 -4.34 50.38 -13.32
N HIS A 642 -4.61 50.01 -12.08
CA HIS A 642 -5.32 48.76 -11.77
C HIS A 642 -6.70 48.98 -11.11
N ALA A 643 -7.00 50.22 -10.70
CA ALA A 643 -8.35 50.65 -10.40
C ALA A 643 -9.20 50.58 -11.68
N GLY A 644 -10.25 49.75 -11.68
CA GLY A 644 -11.19 49.64 -12.80
C GLY A 644 -11.89 50.96 -13.13
N PRO A 645 -12.64 51.05 -14.24
CA PRO A 645 -13.48 52.21 -14.50
C PRO A 645 -14.50 52.36 -13.36
N SER A 646 -14.38 53.42 -12.56
CA SER A 646 -15.33 53.73 -11.50
C SER A 646 -16.69 54.06 -12.10
N SER A 647 -17.75 53.42 -11.59
CA SER A 647 -19.12 53.87 -11.81
C SER A 647 -19.34 55.20 -11.08
N SER A 648 -19.04 56.33 -11.72
CA SER A 648 -19.50 57.64 -11.28
C SER A 648 -19.52 58.65 -12.44
N SER A 649 -20.61 58.63 -13.20
CA SER A 649 -21.19 59.88 -13.68
C SER A 649 -22.07 60.43 -12.55
N ALA A 650 -21.49 61.25 -11.70
CA ALA A 650 -22.24 62.16 -10.85
C ALA A 650 -21.55 63.52 -10.96
N SER A 651 -22.19 64.37 -11.74
CA SER A 651 -21.92 65.80 -11.84
C SER A 651 -21.88 66.43 -10.45
N THR A 652 -20.76 67.05 -10.10
CA THR A 652 -20.77 68.22 -9.21
C THR A 652 -19.73 69.20 -9.70
N SER A 653 -20.25 70.27 -10.30
CA SER A 653 -19.60 71.56 -10.49
C SER A 653 -19.06 72.10 -9.16
N ALA A 654 -17.80 72.53 -9.14
CA ALA A 654 -17.35 73.58 -8.24
C ALA A 654 -16.14 74.29 -8.87
N ALA A 655 -16.22 75.62 -8.81
CA ALA A 655 -15.42 76.59 -9.55
C ALA A 655 -13.98 76.76 -9.01
N SER A 656 -13.20 77.49 -9.81
CA SER A 656 -11.84 78.00 -9.58
C SER A 656 -11.67 78.79 -8.26
N PRO A 657 -10.41 79.05 -7.84
CA PRO A 657 -10.03 79.24 -6.44
C PRO A 657 -10.14 80.69 -5.97
N ILE A 658 -10.46 80.87 -4.69
CA ILE A 658 -10.26 82.13 -3.96
C ILE A 658 -9.11 81.94 -2.98
N SER A 659 -8.11 82.80 -3.13
CA SER A 659 -6.98 83.02 -2.24
C SER A 659 -7.41 83.60 -0.89
N VAL A 660 -6.96 83.01 0.22
CA VAL A 660 -6.74 83.74 1.48
C VAL A 660 -5.46 83.23 2.13
N THR A 661 -4.57 84.19 2.35
CA THR A 661 -3.31 84.16 3.09
C THR A 661 -3.48 83.77 4.56
N HIS A 662 -2.56 82.99 5.13
CA HIS A 662 -2.18 83.18 6.53
C HIS A 662 -0.70 82.89 6.77
N SER A 663 -0.01 83.98 7.11
CA SER A 663 1.27 84.03 7.83
C SER A 663 1.12 83.49 9.26
N GLY A 664 2.09 82.71 9.71
CA GLY A 664 2.22 82.33 11.13
C GLY A 664 3.62 81.83 11.43
N THR A 665 4.45 82.71 11.97
CA THR A 665 5.76 82.42 12.59
C THR A 665 5.61 81.65 13.91
N PRO A 666 6.67 80.95 14.39
CA PRO A 666 6.64 80.19 15.63
C PRO A 666 7.23 80.98 16.82
N ALA A 667 6.73 80.75 18.03
CA ALA A 667 7.51 80.91 19.27
C ALA A 667 6.85 80.20 20.47
N SER A 668 7.74 79.67 21.31
CA SER A 668 7.64 79.08 22.67
C SER A 668 6.65 79.78 23.63
N THR A 669 6.19 79.22 24.76
CA THR A 669 6.93 78.65 25.89
C THR A 669 5.91 78.22 26.97
N LEU A 670 6.32 77.27 27.84
CA LEU A 670 5.70 76.77 29.09
C LEU A 670 4.58 75.73 28.96
#